data_AF-A0A173L0J7-F1
#
_entry.id   AF-A0A173L0J7-F1
#
_cell.length_a   1.000
_cell.length_b   1.000
_cell.length_c   1.000
_cell.angle_alpha   90.00
_cell.angle_beta   90.00
_cell.angle_gamma   90.00
#
_symmetry.space_group_name_H-M   'P 1'
#
loop_
_entity.id
_entity.type
_entity.pdbx_description
1 polymer ?
#
loop_
_entity_poly.entity_id
_entity_poly.type
_entity_poly.pdbx_seq_one_letter_code
_entity_poly.pdbx_strand_id
1 'polypeptide(L)'
;MPKAQTNQAGEKLTKYRAKRDFALTPEPTGASVPSTGNGFVVQKHAATRLHYDFRLELDDVLVSWAVTRGPSLNPDDKRLAVRTEDHPLDYARFEGTIPKGEYGGGTVMLWDNGTWESIPGKDPRRTLPEGHLHFILHGRRMQGEWILFRLKPRGKEKGENWILRKVKDEFAGGSDDLVGTHLTSIESGRTMEEIAAGKKGAKRKSAKAATALPSSPRTATRVAAKKGKATGKLPPFRPVQLAALVDHVPPGDRWLHELKYDGYRTLLAVGGGEGRAYTRSGLDWSDRFAALIADALTLDMSSALIDGEAVVLLPDGRTSFQALQAALKGNPRKIDYFAFDLLELNGEDLTQRPLTERKEMLAALLGDGIGHLRYSDHIVGRGEQLFDSFCGAGLEGVISKRIDARYSGSRSGSWVKTKCIRRQEFVIVGWTPSDKQRGFRSLLLGVNEEGTLRFAGKVGTGFTGDEIERLMALMAPLEQESATVEAPRPAVRGAHWIKPKLVAEIAYIEFTDEGVLRHPSYLGLREDKKPEAVVLEVEAPVEIVTCAPVGSGVKISNRERVIFPEGKLTKGLLADYYEAVAEVMLPWAGSRPISLVRCPQGRDKKCFFQKHDAGSFGEAVKHVAIREKDGHEEPYLFVDTPAGLLTCVQMGTIEFHGWGARIEDVEKADRLVFDLDPDEGLDFKDVVSAAFHVKDVLAQMGLVTFPMVTGGKGVHVIAPLTPAAEWPQVKDFAHRFAMALAQAEPARFTAALAKAKRTGRIFIDYLRNQRGATAVMPYSARSRPFAPVAAPLTWEELRDLDSPAHWHIGNGAELLKRASSKDLFHWGRADQILPDL
;
A
#
# COMPACT_ATOMS: atom_id res chain seq x y z
N MET A 1 -54.00 -3.80 -7.83
CA MET A 1 -53.96 -2.43 -8.39
C MET A 1 -52.50 -2.02 -8.63
N PRO A 2 -51.97 -2.06 -9.87
CA PRO A 2 -50.67 -1.46 -10.19
C PRO A 2 -50.76 -0.56 -11.44
N LYS A 3 -51.49 0.57 -11.35
CA LYS A 3 -51.64 1.54 -12.46
C LYS A 3 -51.05 2.93 -12.19
N ALA A 4 -50.48 3.18 -11.01
CA ALA A 4 -50.04 4.53 -10.62
C ALA A 4 -48.56 4.84 -10.95
N GLN A 5 -47.65 3.87 -10.92
CA GLN A 5 -46.20 4.13 -11.12
C GLN A 5 -45.80 4.35 -12.59
N THR A 6 -46.44 3.69 -13.55
CA THR A 6 -46.09 3.79 -14.99
C THR A 6 -46.39 5.16 -15.62
N ASN A 7 -47.25 5.99 -15.02
CA ASN A 7 -47.56 7.33 -15.56
C ASN A 7 -46.49 8.38 -15.22
N GLN A 8 -45.79 8.25 -14.09
CA GLN A 8 -44.89 9.30 -13.59
C GLN A 8 -43.55 9.35 -14.35
N ALA A 9 -42.99 8.20 -14.75
CA ALA A 9 -41.77 8.13 -15.56
C ALA A 9 -42.00 8.67 -16.99
N GLY A 10 -43.20 8.42 -17.56
CA GLY A 10 -43.58 8.91 -18.89
C GLY A 10 -43.58 10.44 -18.98
N GLU A 11 -44.06 11.12 -17.94
CA GLU A 11 -44.04 12.60 -17.85
C GLU A 11 -42.62 13.15 -17.76
N LYS A 12 -41.74 12.56 -16.94
CA LYS A 12 -40.34 12.99 -16.77
C LYS A 12 -39.51 12.89 -18.06
N LEU A 13 -39.82 11.93 -18.94
CA LEU A 13 -39.10 11.71 -20.20
C LEU A 13 -39.61 12.58 -21.38
N THR A 14 -40.64 13.40 -21.19
CA THR A 14 -41.23 14.24 -22.26
C THR A 14 -40.19 15.14 -22.91
N LYS A 15 -39.35 15.80 -22.11
CA LYS A 15 -38.30 16.70 -22.61
C LYS A 15 -37.18 15.96 -23.33
N TYR A 16 -36.86 14.73 -22.90
CA TYR A 16 -35.88 13.87 -23.57
C TYR A 16 -36.36 13.48 -24.97
N ARG A 17 -37.60 13.00 -25.07
CA ARG A 17 -38.22 12.56 -26.33
C ARG A 17 -38.44 13.73 -27.31
N ALA A 18 -38.80 14.91 -26.81
CA ALA A 18 -39.03 16.09 -27.65
C ALA A 18 -37.75 16.66 -28.30
N LYS A 19 -36.56 16.33 -27.77
CA LYS A 19 -35.27 16.85 -28.25
C LYS A 19 -34.57 15.97 -29.29
N ARG A 20 -35.11 14.79 -29.58
CA ARG A 20 -34.42 13.73 -30.36
C ARG A 20 -35.30 13.26 -31.50
N ASP A 21 -34.69 13.08 -32.66
CA ASP A 21 -35.29 12.35 -33.77
C ASP A 21 -34.73 10.92 -33.80
N PHE A 22 -35.49 9.98 -33.25
CA PHE A 22 -35.08 8.57 -33.14
C PHE A 22 -35.02 7.82 -34.49
N ALA A 23 -35.40 8.47 -35.60
CA ALA A 23 -35.09 7.95 -36.93
C ALA A 23 -33.64 8.24 -37.34
N LEU A 24 -33.00 9.24 -36.74
CA LEU A 24 -31.65 9.70 -37.07
C LEU A 24 -30.64 9.32 -35.98
N THR A 25 -31.01 9.43 -34.71
CA THR A 25 -30.11 9.08 -33.60
C THR A 25 -30.21 7.60 -33.22
N PRO A 26 -29.08 6.92 -32.92
CA PRO A 26 -29.08 5.57 -32.36
C PRO A 26 -29.42 5.52 -30.86
N GLU A 27 -29.75 6.66 -30.25
CA GLU A 27 -30.15 6.75 -28.85
C GLU A 27 -31.48 6.02 -28.58
N PRO A 28 -31.66 5.41 -27.38
CA PRO A 28 -32.87 4.67 -27.07
C PRO A 28 -34.09 5.56 -26.80
N THR A 29 -35.29 5.06 -27.11
CA THR A 29 -36.59 5.74 -26.90
C THR A 29 -37.16 5.60 -25.48
N GLY A 30 -36.59 4.68 -24.69
CA GLY A 30 -36.99 4.37 -23.32
C GLY A 30 -37.87 3.13 -23.19
N ALA A 31 -37.34 1.98 -23.58
CA ALA A 31 -37.95 0.68 -23.31
C ALA A 31 -37.91 0.36 -21.80
N SER A 32 -38.91 -0.38 -21.31
CA SER A 32 -38.94 -0.83 -19.92
C SER A 32 -37.83 -1.86 -19.67
N VAL A 33 -36.77 -1.46 -18.97
CA VAL A 33 -35.68 -2.35 -18.55
C VAL A 33 -35.87 -2.69 -17.07
N PRO A 34 -35.74 -3.97 -16.65
CA PRO A 34 -35.71 -4.32 -15.24
C PRO A 34 -34.56 -3.61 -14.53
N SER A 35 -34.85 -2.96 -13.40
CA SER A 35 -33.85 -2.28 -12.59
C SER A 35 -34.08 -2.46 -11.10
N THR A 36 -33.00 -2.32 -10.33
CA THR A 36 -32.99 -2.37 -8.86
C THR A 36 -33.27 -1.01 -8.21
N GLY A 37 -33.42 0.05 -9.00
CA GLY A 37 -33.78 1.39 -8.51
C GLY A 37 -32.61 2.22 -8.00
N ASN A 38 -31.37 1.76 -8.19
CA ASN A 38 -30.17 2.36 -7.61
C ASN A 38 -28.94 2.33 -8.53
N GLY A 39 -29.11 2.21 -9.85
CA GLY A 39 -28.00 2.26 -10.79
C GLY A 39 -27.42 3.66 -10.96
N PHE A 40 -26.13 3.75 -11.31
CA PHE A 40 -25.55 4.98 -11.83
C PHE A 40 -24.66 4.71 -13.05
N VAL A 41 -24.45 5.75 -13.85
CA VAL A 41 -23.61 5.69 -15.04
C VAL A 41 -22.88 7.00 -15.25
N VAL A 42 -21.67 6.90 -15.80
CA VAL A 42 -20.90 8.04 -16.30
C VAL A 42 -20.50 7.79 -17.74
N GLN A 43 -20.84 8.72 -18.62
CA GLN A 43 -20.50 8.65 -20.04
C GLN A 43 -19.53 9.77 -20.40
N LYS A 44 -18.40 9.44 -21.02
CA LYS A 44 -17.46 10.43 -21.56
C LYS A 44 -17.96 10.84 -22.95
N HIS A 45 -18.24 12.11 -23.14
CA HIS A 45 -18.97 12.62 -24.30
C HIS A 45 -18.17 13.71 -25.02
N ALA A 46 -17.68 13.38 -26.22
CA ALA A 46 -17.04 14.31 -27.14
C ALA A 46 -18.07 14.97 -28.06
N ALA A 47 -18.89 15.87 -27.50
CA ALA A 47 -19.78 16.74 -28.26
C ALA A 47 -19.03 17.99 -28.74
N THR A 48 -19.68 19.18 -28.78
CA THR A 48 -19.00 20.45 -29.05
C THR A 48 -17.82 20.71 -28.10
N ARG A 49 -17.91 20.20 -26.87
CA ARG A 49 -16.82 20.16 -25.88
C ARG A 49 -16.83 18.80 -25.20
N LEU A 50 -15.64 18.29 -24.86
CA LEU A 50 -15.50 17.09 -24.05
C LEU A 50 -16.06 17.34 -22.65
N HIS A 51 -16.93 16.45 -22.19
CA HIS A 51 -17.48 16.46 -20.84
C HIS A 51 -17.84 15.04 -20.40
N TYR A 52 -18.24 14.90 -19.13
CA TYR A 52 -18.64 13.63 -18.55
C TYR A 52 -20.08 13.74 -18.05
N ASP A 53 -20.97 13.02 -18.70
CA ASP A 53 -22.37 12.91 -18.32
C ASP A 53 -22.50 11.98 -17.11
N PHE A 54 -22.74 12.54 -15.92
CA PHE A 54 -22.98 11.82 -14.67
C PHE A 54 -24.49 11.64 -14.46
N ARG A 55 -24.96 10.40 -14.25
CA ARG A 55 -26.38 10.09 -14.12
C ARG A 55 -26.66 9.11 -12.98
N LEU A 56 -27.70 9.40 -12.20
CA LEU A 56 -28.20 8.55 -11.12
C LEU A 56 -29.61 8.06 -11.46
N GLU A 57 -29.88 6.79 -11.23
CA GLU A 57 -31.24 6.26 -11.29
C GLU A 57 -32.05 6.71 -10.08
N LEU A 58 -33.18 7.38 -10.31
CA LEU A 58 -34.11 7.80 -9.28
C LEU A 58 -35.53 7.92 -9.86
N ASP A 59 -36.49 7.23 -9.25
CA ASP A 59 -37.90 7.19 -9.67
C ASP A 59 -38.07 6.82 -11.17
N ASP A 60 -37.47 5.70 -11.56
CA ASP A 60 -37.55 5.07 -12.90
C ASP A 60 -36.98 5.90 -14.07
N VAL A 61 -36.14 6.91 -13.78
CA VAL A 61 -35.39 7.69 -14.79
C VAL A 61 -33.94 7.92 -14.36
N LEU A 62 -33.08 8.28 -15.31
CA LEU A 62 -31.70 8.71 -15.08
C LEU A 62 -31.63 10.23 -14.92
N VAL A 63 -31.57 10.66 -13.67
CA VAL A 63 -31.38 12.03 -13.21
C VAL A 63 -29.94 12.46 -13.55
N SER A 64 -29.78 13.50 -14.38
CA SER A 64 -28.58 13.73 -15.19
C SER A 64 -27.86 15.09 -15.04
N TRP A 65 -26.52 15.08 -15.13
CA TRP A 65 -25.65 16.28 -15.16
C TRP A 65 -24.46 16.13 -16.10
N ALA A 66 -24.09 17.20 -16.79
CA ALA A 66 -22.86 17.30 -17.58
C ALA A 66 -21.72 17.92 -16.75
N VAL A 67 -20.69 17.13 -16.42
CA VAL A 67 -19.50 17.53 -15.65
C VAL A 67 -18.38 17.96 -16.61
N THR A 68 -18.07 19.25 -16.67
CA THR A 68 -17.28 19.83 -17.77
C THR A 68 -15.81 19.38 -17.82
N ARG A 69 -15.18 19.15 -16.67
CA ARG A 69 -13.80 18.66 -16.56
C ARG A 69 -13.71 17.21 -16.08
N GLY A 70 -14.86 16.53 -16.02
CA GLY A 70 -14.98 15.21 -15.41
C GLY A 70 -14.91 15.22 -13.89
N PRO A 71 -15.23 14.06 -13.26
CA PRO A 71 -15.09 13.87 -11.83
C PRO A 71 -13.61 13.86 -11.41
N SER A 72 -13.32 14.36 -10.20
CA SER A 72 -11.99 14.34 -9.59
C SER A 72 -12.04 13.56 -8.30
N LEU A 73 -10.97 12.81 -7.99
CA LEU A 73 -10.83 12.19 -6.68
C LEU A 73 -10.27 13.15 -5.64
N ASN A 74 -9.80 14.34 -6.04
CA ASN A 74 -9.33 15.35 -5.09
C ASN A 74 -10.53 16.04 -4.42
N PRO A 75 -10.68 15.97 -3.08
CA PRO A 75 -11.76 16.64 -2.37
C PRO A 75 -11.75 18.16 -2.48
N ASP A 76 -10.59 18.77 -2.81
CA ASP A 76 -10.45 20.21 -2.99
C ASP A 76 -10.95 20.68 -4.37
N ASP A 77 -11.10 19.75 -5.33
CA ASP A 77 -11.61 20.05 -6.65
C ASP A 77 -13.12 20.23 -6.66
N LYS A 78 -13.55 21.42 -7.09
CA LYS A 78 -14.95 21.75 -7.34
C LYS A 78 -15.22 21.60 -8.83
N ARG A 79 -15.90 20.52 -9.24
CA ARG A 79 -16.21 20.23 -10.65
C ARG A 79 -17.60 20.76 -10.98
N LEU A 80 -17.69 21.68 -11.95
CA LEU A 80 -18.97 22.22 -12.42
C LEU A 80 -19.78 21.10 -13.11
N ALA A 81 -21.01 20.91 -12.65
CA ALA A 81 -21.96 19.93 -13.14
C ALA A 81 -23.27 20.64 -13.57
N VAL A 82 -23.58 20.66 -14.86
CA VAL A 82 -24.77 21.37 -15.38
C VAL A 82 -25.93 20.39 -15.51
N ARG A 83 -27.08 20.68 -14.89
CA ARG A 83 -28.27 19.83 -14.97
C ARG A 83 -28.79 19.72 -16.40
N THR A 84 -29.01 18.49 -16.87
CA THR A 84 -29.62 18.19 -18.18
C THR A 84 -30.99 17.52 -18.00
N GLU A 85 -31.71 17.26 -19.10
CA GLU A 85 -32.96 16.49 -19.01
C GLU A 85 -32.74 15.07 -18.46
N ASP A 86 -33.77 14.48 -17.86
CA ASP A 86 -33.74 13.10 -17.41
C ASP A 86 -33.71 12.14 -18.60
N HIS A 87 -32.93 11.06 -18.50
CA HIS A 87 -32.78 10.07 -19.57
C HIS A 87 -33.51 8.77 -19.21
N PRO A 88 -33.92 7.95 -20.20
CA PRO A 88 -34.50 6.65 -19.91
C PRO A 88 -33.44 5.67 -19.39
N LEU A 89 -33.87 4.63 -18.65
CA LEU A 89 -32.95 3.68 -18.00
C LEU A 89 -32.08 2.88 -18.99
N ASP A 90 -32.60 2.56 -20.17
CA ASP A 90 -31.84 1.88 -21.23
C ASP A 90 -30.68 2.73 -21.78
N TYR A 91 -30.73 4.05 -21.62
CA TYR A 91 -29.64 4.96 -21.97
C TYR A 91 -28.35 4.69 -21.18
N ALA A 92 -28.45 4.09 -19.98
CA ALA A 92 -27.27 3.75 -19.17
C ALA A 92 -26.32 2.76 -19.86
N ARG A 93 -26.79 2.07 -20.91
CA ARG A 93 -25.98 1.12 -21.70
C ARG A 93 -25.57 1.67 -23.06
N PHE A 94 -25.95 2.90 -23.39
CA PHE A 94 -25.66 3.50 -24.68
C PHE A 94 -24.18 3.86 -24.80
N GLU A 95 -23.57 3.40 -25.90
CA GLU A 95 -22.21 3.72 -26.33
C GLU A 95 -22.20 3.77 -27.87
N GLY A 96 -21.69 4.86 -28.44
CA GLY A 96 -21.72 5.07 -29.89
C GLY A 96 -21.51 6.51 -30.31
N THR A 97 -21.77 6.81 -31.58
CA THR A 97 -21.66 8.16 -32.16
C THR A 97 -23.04 8.69 -32.51
N ILE A 98 -23.41 9.82 -31.92
CA ILE A 98 -24.62 10.58 -32.25
C ILE A 98 -24.30 11.44 -33.50
N PRO A 99 -25.12 11.39 -34.57
CA PRO A 99 -24.83 12.11 -35.81
C PRO A 99 -24.60 13.61 -35.62
N LYS A 100 -23.70 14.18 -36.42
CA LYS A 100 -23.42 15.61 -36.40
C LYS A 100 -24.67 16.38 -36.88
N GLY A 101 -25.12 17.35 -36.08
CA GLY A 101 -26.33 18.14 -36.34
C GLY A 101 -27.51 17.76 -35.45
N GLU A 102 -27.51 16.54 -34.91
CA GLU A 102 -28.46 16.11 -33.88
C GLU A 102 -28.14 16.74 -32.52
N TYR A 103 -29.15 16.81 -31.65
CA TYR A 103 -28.97 17.30 -30.29
C TYR A 103 -28.02 16.39 -29.52
N GLY A 104 -26.87 16.94 -29.08
CA GLY A 104 -25.82 16.16 -28.43
C GLY A 104 -24.92 15.40 -29.41
N GLY A 105 -24.86 15.80 -30.70
CA GLY A 105 -23.98 15.17 -31.70
C GLY A 105 -22.52 15.08 -31.25
N GLY A 106 -21.95 13.87 -31.32
CA GLY A 106 -20.65 13.54 -30.74
C GLY A 106 -20.47 12.05 -30.44
N THR A 107 -19.27 11.67 -30.05
CA THR A 107 -18.98 10.29 -29.61
C THR A 107 -19.21 10.16 -28.11
N VAL A 108 -19.91 9.10 -27.71
CA VAL A 108 -20.27 8.76 -26.33
C VAL A 108 -19.62 7.43 -25.97
N MET A 109 -18.79 7.43 -24.92
CA MET A 109 -18.14 6.26 -24.34
C MET A 109 -18.75 5.93 -22.98
N LEU A 110 -19.03 4.65 -22.71
CA LEU A 110 -19.38 4.22 -21.36
C LEU A 110 -18.12 4.23 -20.48
N TRP A 111 -18.02 5.23 -19.61
CA TRP A 111 -16.80 5.51 -18.86
C TRP A 111 -16.85 4.93 -17.44
N ASP A 112 -18.00 4.89 -16.78
CA ASP A 112 -18.15 4.16 -15.51
C ASP A 112 -19.61 3.73 -15.30
N ASN A 113 -19.83 2.72 -14.47
CA ASN A 113 -21.15 2.32 -13.99
C ASN A 113 -21.07 1.57 -12.66
N GLY A 114 -22.21 1.45 -11.99
CA GLY A 114 -22.34 0.71 -10.75
C GLY A 114 -23.67 0.99 -10.07
N THR A 115 -23.68 0.87 -8.74
CA THR A 115 -24.82 1.25 -7.91
C THR A 115 -24.49 2.46 -7.03
N TRP A 116 -25.52 3.17 -6.58
CA TRP A 116 -25.38 4.27 -5.65
C TRP A 116 -26.36 4.14 -4.50
N GLU A 117 -26.05 4.77 -3.38
CA GLU A 117 -26.97 4.90 -2.25
C GLU A 117 -26.91 6.29 -1.66
N SER A 118 -28.05 6.78 -1.15
CA SER A 118 -28.09 8.03 -0.41
C SER A 118 -27.52 7.85 0.98
N ILE A 119 -26.85 8.86 1.51
CA ILE A 119 -26.35 8.81 2.89
C ILE A 119 -27.49 8.62 3.89
N PRO A 120 -27.30 7.76 4.93
CA PRO A 120 -28.32 7.53 5.95
C PRO A 120 -28.93 8.83 6.48
N GLY A 121 -30.26 8.90 6.48
CA GLY A 121 -31.02 10.08 6.92
C GLY A 121 -31.21 11.18 5.88
N LYS A 122 -30.65 11.07 4.67
CA LYS A 122 -30.79 12.06 3.58
C LYS A 122 -31.55 11.50 2.37
N ASP A 123 -32.88 11.51 2.43
CA ASP A 123 -33.73 11.06 1.31
C ASP A 123 -33.50 11.93 0.04
N PRO A 124 -33.08 11.33 -1.10
CA PRO A 124 -32.83 12.07 -2.34
C PRO A 124 -34.09 12.74 -2.88
N ARG A 125 -35.29 12.22 -2.62
CA ARG A 125 -36.57 12.81 -3.08
C ARG A 125 -36.88 14.15 -2.41
N ARG A 126 -36.29 14.40 -1.25
CA ARG A 126 -36.42 15.66 -0.51
C ARG A 126 -35.24 16.59 -0.74
N THR A 127 -34.03 16.04 -0.62
CA THR A 127 -32.79 16.82 -0.65
C THR A 127 -32.44 17.33 -2.06
N LEU A 128 -32.73 16.55 -3.11
CA LEU A 128 -32.45 16.97 -4.50
C LEU A 128 -33.23 18.24 -4.90
N PRO A 129 -34.56 18.36 -4.67
CA PRO A 129 -35.29 19.62 -4.87
C PRO A 129 -34.74 20.82 -4.09
N GLU A 130 -34.21 20.61 -2.89
CA GLU A 130 -33.57 21.64 -2.05
C GLU A 130 -32.22 22.10 -2.61
N GLY A 131 -31.65 21.37 -3.57
CA GLY A 131 -30.38 21.70 -4.19
C GLY A 131 -29.18 21.00 -3.54
N HIS A 132 -29.36 19.87 -2.87
CA HIS A 132 -28.27 19.15 -2.21
C HIS A 132 -28.46 17.64 -2.34
N LEU A 133 -27.41 16.91 -2.68
CA LEU A 133 -27.42 15.46 -2.74
C LEU A 133 -26.09 14.94 -2.19
N HIS A 134 -26.16 14.03 -1.20
CA HIS A 134 -25.00 13.40 -0.59
C HIS A 134 -25.18 11.88 -0.67
N PHE A 135 -24.25 11.23 -1.33
CA PHE A 135 -24.44 9.85 -1.79
C PHE A 135 -23.10 9.10 -1.85
N ILE A 136 -23.19 7.78 -1.78
CA ILE A 136 -22.07 6.85 -1.95
C ILE A 136 -22.22 6.19 -3.32
N LEU A 137 -21.11 6.10 -4.07
CA LEU A 137 -21.01 5.36 -5.32
C LEU A 137 -20.25 4.06 -5.11
N HIS A 138 -20.73 2.99 -5.74
CA HIS A 138 -20.08 1.69 -5.85
C HIS A 138 -19.81 1.39 -7.32
N GLY A 139 -18.97 2.22 -7.94
CA GLY A 139 -18.59 2.12 -9.35
C GLY A 139 -17.40 1.22 -9.61
N ARG A 140 -17.15 0.97 -10.90
CA ARG A 140 -15.88 0.37 -11.34
C ARG A 140 -14.72 1.37 -11.23
N ARG A 141 -15.00 2.68 -11.36
CA ARG A 141 -14.01 3.77 -11.26
C ARG A 141 -14.33 4.72 -10.11
N MET A 142 -15.49 5.37 -10.13
CA MET A 142 -15.95 6.27 -9.08
C MET A 142 -16.49 5.47 -7.91
N GLN A 143 -15.82 5.59 -6.76
CA GLN A 143 -16.22 4.91 -5.53
C GLN A 143 -16.31 5.91 -4.35
N GLY A 144 -17.02 5.54 -3.30
CA GLY A 144 -17.12 6.31 -2.04
C GLY A 144 -18.14 7.43 -2.05
N GLU A 145 -18.06 8.33 -1.06
CA GLU A 145 -18.90 9.50 -0.86
C GLU A 145 -18.62 10.63 -1.85
N TRP A 146 -19.71 11.23 -2.33
CA TRP A 146 -19.75 12.37 -3.23
C TRP A 146 -20.87 13.31 -2.83
N ILE A 147 -20.64 14.62 -3.05
CA ILE A 147 -21.65 15.65 -2.83
C ILE A 147 -21.94 16.37 -4.15
N LEU A 148 -23.21 16.55 -4.45
CA LEU A 148 -23.73 17.48 -5.44
C LEU A 148 -24.48 18.60 -4.71
N PHE A 149 -24.12 19.86 -4.97
CA PHE A 149 -24.88 21.00 -4.46
C PHE A 149 -25.15 22.05 -5.53
N ARG A 150 -26.37 22.62 -5.54
CA ARG A 150 -26.85 23.57 -6.53
C ARG A 150 -26.38 24.98 -6.18
N LEU A 151 -25.83 25.68 -7.17
CA LEU A 151 -25.47 27.08 -7.05
C LEU A 151 -26.71 27.97 -7.23
N LYS A 152 -26.72 29.13 -6.57
CA LYS A 152 -27.74 30.14 -6.83
C LYS A 152 -27.57 30.70 -8.25
N PRO A 153 -28.65 30.87 -9.03
CA PRO A 153 -28.57 31.46 -10.36
C PRO A 153 -27.94 32.85 -10.32
N ARG A 154 -27.03 33.14 -11.26
CA ARG A 154 -26.42 34.48 -11.41
C ARG A 154 -26.94 35.14 -12.68
N GLY A 155 -27.58 36.30 -12.54
CA GLY A 155 -28.04 37.12 -13.68
C GLY A 155 -29.08 36.42 -14.56
N LYS A 156 -28.83 36.36 -15.87
CA LYS A 156 -29.74 35.77 -16.89
C LYS A 156 -29.44 34.29 -17.21
N GLU A 157 -28.71 33.57 -16.35
CA GLU A 157 -28.41 32.16 -16.56
C GLU A 157 -29.70 31.30 -16.62
N LYS A 158 -29.85 30.51 -17.69
CA LYS A 158 -31.04 29.67 -17.94
C LYS A 158 -30.90 28.22 -17.45
N GLY A 159 -29.71 27.81 -17.00
CA GLY A 159 -29.40 26.43 -16.61
C GLY A 159 -29.25 26.26 -15.09
N GLU A 160 -29.59 25.08 -14.56
CA GLU A 160 -29.33 24.75 -13.17
C GLU A 160 -27.88 24.26 -13.00
N ASN A 161 -27.04 25.10 -12.42
CA ASN A 161 -25.62 24.82 -12.19
C ASN A 161 -25.41 24.16 -10.82
N TRP A 162 -24.67 23.06 -10.80
CA TRP A 162 -24.30 22.29 -9.62
C TRP A 162 -22.78 22.17 -9.52
N ILE A 163 -22.29 21.81 -8.33
CA ILE A 163 -20.91 21.40 -8.10
C ILE A 163 -20.92 19.95 -7.66
N LEU A 164 -20.22 19.09 -8.41
CA LEU A 164 -19.83 17.76 -7.99
C LEU A 164 -18.50 17.86 -7.25
N ARG A 165 -18.43 17.28 -6.06
CA ARG A 165 -17.23 17.26 -5.23
C ARG A 165 -17.06 15.89 -4.59
N LYS A 166 -15.85 15.36 -4.62
CA LYS A 166 -15.47 14.17 -3.86
C LYS A 166 -15.43 14.50 -2.36
N VAL A 167 -16.00 13.64 -1.53
CA VAL A 167 -15.80 13.76 -0.07
C VAL A 167 -14.49 13.09 0.29
N LYS A 168 -13.81 13.60 1.32
CA LYS A 168 -12.57 13.01 1.81
C LYS A 168 -12.86 11.66 2.46
N ASP A 169 -12.64 10.59 1.72
CA ASP A 169 -12.82 9.20 2.14
C ASP A 169 -11.70 8.29 1.58
N GLU A 170 -11.91 6.97 1.65
CA GLU A 170 -10.97 5.94 1.18
C GLU A 170 -10.63 5.97 -0.31
N PHE A 171 -11.50 6.56 -1.13
CA PHE A 171 -11.37 6.59 -2.59
C PHE A 171 -10.92 7.96 -3.09
N ALA A 172 -10.60 8.91 -2.20
CA ALA A 172 -10.05 10.21 -2.57
C ALA A 172 -8.59 10.09 -3.05
N GLY A 173 -8.17 10.94 -3.98
CA GLY A 173 -6.91 10.83 -4.74
C GLY A 173 -6.53 12.15 -5.41
N GLY A 174 -5.62 12.12 -6.38
CA GLY A 174 -5.15 13.31 -7.10
C GLY A 174 -6.21 13.92 -8.03
N SER A 175 -5.99 15.20 -8.39
CA SER A 175 -6.96 16.02 -9.14
C SER A 175 -7.38 15.43 -10.49
N ASP A 176 -6.46 14.73 -11.16
CA ASP A 176 -6.69 14.17 -12.50
C ASP A 176 -6.41 12.66 -12.59
N ASP A 177 -6.16 11.98 -11.47
CA ASP A 177 -5.89 10.54 -11.45
C ASP A 177 -7.03 9.78 -12.14
N LEU A 178 -8.27 10.13 -11.84
CA LEU A 178 -9.44 9.41 -12.33
C LEU A 178 -9.61 9.53 -13.85
N VAL A 179 -9.61 10.77 -14.37
CA VAL A 179 -9.85 11.05 -15.79
C VAL A 179 -8.62 10.84 -16.66
N GLY A 180 -7.42 10.94 -16.07
CA GLY A 180 -6.13 10.77 -16.75
C GLY A 180 -5.67 9.31 -16.83
N THR A 181 -6.08 8.43 -15.91
CA THR A 181 -5.71 7.01 -15.95
C THR A 181 -6.70 6.16 -16.75
N HIS A 182 -7.98 6.53 -16.78
CA HIS A 182 -9.04 5.71 -17.35
C HIS A 182 -9.51 6.21 -18.72
N LEU A 183 -8.75 5.85 -19.76
CA LEU A 183 -8.94 6.40 -21.11
C LEU A 183 -9.84 5.56 -22.04
N THR A 184 -10.19 4.33 -21.65
CA THR A 184 -10.98 3.38 -22.47
C THR A 184 -12.39 3.13 -21.90
N SER A 185 -13.28 2.54 -22.70
CA SER A 185 -14.61 2.10 -22.27
C SER A 185 -14.53 0.97 -21.25
N ILE A 186 -15.34 1.04 -20.18
CA ILE A 186 -15.43 -0.06 -19.20
C ILE A 186 -16.07 -1.34 -19.75
N GLU A 187 -16.82 -1.22 -20.85
CA GLU A 187 -17.57 -2.33 -21.42
C GLU A 187 -16.86 -2.89 -22.65
N SER A 188 -16.51 -2.02 -23.60
CA SER A 188 -15.90 -2.46 -24.86
C SER A 188 -14.37 -2.47 -24.85
N GLY A 189 -13.73 -1.81 -23.87
CA GLY A 189 -12.29 -1.57 -23.85
C GLY A 189 -11.77 -0.63 -24.95
N ARG A 190 -12.67 0.02 -25.70
CA ARG A 190 -12.31 0.87 -26.86
C ARG A 190 -11.92 2.28 -26.40
N THR A 191 -11.06 2.96 -27.16
CA THR A 191 -10.83 4.41 -27.01
C THR A 191 -11.97 5.23 -27.63
N MET A 192 -11.98 6.55 -27.41
CA MET A 192 -12.99 7.44 -28.01
C MET A 192 -12.90 7.41 -29.54
N GLU A 193 -11.68 7.39 -30.08
CA GLU A 193 -11.38 7.39 -31.50
C GLU A 193 -11.84 6.08 -32.16
N GLU A 194 -11.67 4.95 -31.47
CA GLU A 194 -12.13 3.65 -31.96
C GLU A 194 -13.65 3.53 -31.99
N ILE A 195 -14.35 4.10 -31.01
CA ILE A 195 -15.82 4.18 -31.00
C ILE A 195 -16.27 5.08 -32.16
N ALA A 196 -15.63 6.23 -32.35
CA ALA A 196 -15.92 7.15 -33.45
C ALA A 196 -15.74 6.50 -34.83
N ALA A 197 -14.68 5.69 -35.00
CA ALA A 197 -14.38 4.97 -36.23
C ALA A 197 -15.21 3.69 -36.44
N GLY A 198 -16.08 3.31 -35.49
CA GLY A 198 -16.87 2.09 -35.57
C GLY A 198 -16.04 0.80 -35.56
N LYS A 199 -14.81 0.84 -35.05
CA LYS A 199 -13.92 -0.33 -34.98
C LYS A 199 -14.49 -1.37 -34.00
N LYS A 200 -14.36 -2.65 -34.34
CA LYS A 200 -14.72 -3.76 -33.45
C LYS A 200 -13.69 -3.84 -32.33
N GLY A 201 -14.14 -3.69 -31.09
CA GLY A 201 -13.28 -3.86 -29.92
C GLY A 201 -12.73 -5.28 -29.82
N ALA A 202 -11.58 -5.44 -29.14
CA ALA A 202 -11.04 -6.75 -28.82
C ALA A 202 -12.11 -7.59 -28.09
N LYS A 203 -12.35 -8.83 -28.54
CA LYS A 203 -13.37 -9.72 -27.95
C LYS A 203 -12.97 -10.06 -26.50
N ARG A 204 -13.45 -9.31 -25.51
CA ARG A 204 -13.62 -9.84 -24.15
C ARG A 204 -14.76 -10.86 -24.19
N LYS A 205 -14.51 -12.07 -23.68
CA LYS A 205 -15.57 -13.05 -23.42
C LYS A 205 -16.56 -12.42 -22.43
N SER A 206 -17.77 -12.11 -22.90
CA SER A 206 -18.85 -11.57 -22.08
C SER A 206 -19.22 -12.55 -20.97
N ALA A 207 -19.02 -12.17 -19.71
CA ALA A 207 -19.64 -12.84 -18.57
C ALA A 207 -21.15 -12.55 -18.60
N LYS A 208 -21.97 -13.57 -18.90
CA LYS A 208 -23.43 -13.49 -18.76
C LYS A 208 -23.79 -13.41 -17.27
N ALA A 209 -24.55 -12.37 -16.94
CA ALA A 209 -25.41 -12.18 -15.75
C ALA A 209 -25.19 -13.15 -14.58
N ALA A 210 -24.39 -12.71 -13.61
CA ALA A 210 -24.33 -13.26 -12.26
C ALA A 210 -25.23 -12.44 -11.32
N THR A 211 -26.54 -12.72 -11.33
CA THR A 211 -27.33 -12.65 -10.09
C THR A 211 -27.15 -13.97 -9.38
N ALA A 212 -26.00 -14.09 -8.74
CA ALA A 212 -25.57 -15.08 -7.75
C ALA A 212 -24.06 -14.86 -7.61
N LEU A 213 -23.58 -14.57 -6.39
CA LEU A 213 -22.15 -14.50 -6.07
C LEU A 213 -21.36 -15.64 -6.77
N PRO A 214 -20.29 -15.37 -7.55
CA PRO A 214 -19.46 -16.45 -8.05
C PRO A 214 -17.96 -16.25 -7.79
N SER A 215 -17.46 -17.11 -6.90
CA SER A 215 -16.37 -18.07 -7.11
C SER A 215 -15.27 -17.75 -8.15
N SER A 216 -14.02 -17.67 -7.64
CA SER A 216 -12.75 -17.66 -8.37
C SER A 216 -12.60 -18.78 -9.42
N PRO A 217 -11.89 -18.53 -10.53
CA PRO A 217 -11.65 -19.54 -11.55
C PRO A 217 -10.60 -20.57 -11.10
N ARG A 218 -11.05 -21.80 -10.87
CA ARG A 218 -10.20 -22.99 -10.90
C ARG A 218 -9.63 -23.17 -12.31
N THR A 219 -8.33 -22.93 -12.46
CA THR A 219 -7.49 -23.74 -13.34
C THR A 219 -6.41 -24.37 -12.48
N ALA A 220 -6.84 -25.35 -11.69
CA ALA A 220 -5.92 -26.30 -11.11
C ALA A 220 -5.31 -27.10 -12.26
N THR A 221 -4.03 -26.90 -12.52
CA THR A 221 -3.17 -28.00 -12.96
C THR A 221 -3.43 -29.15 -11.99
N ARG A 222 -4.02 -30.22 -12.52
CA ARG A 222 -4.49 -31.36 -11.75
C ARG A 222 -3.29 -32.14 -11.21
N VAL A 223 -2.71 -31.67 -10.11
CA VAL A 223 -2.02 -32.52 -9.14
C VAL A 223 -3.11 -33.00 -8.20
N ALA A 224 -3.43 -34.29 -8.27
CA ALA A 224 -4.43 -34.90 -7.41
C ALA A 224 -3.97 -34.86 -5.94
N ALA A 225 -4.39 -33.84 -5.20
CA ALA A 225 -4.28 -33.84 -3.74
C ALA A 225 -5.32 -34.83 -3.19
N LYS A 226 -4.84 -35.97 -2.66
CA LYS A 226 -5.62 -36.85 -1.81
C LYS A 226 -6.06 -36.04 -0.57
N LYS A 227 -7.33 -36.13 -0.19
CA LYS A 227 -7.80 -35.75 1.16
C LYS A 227 -6.88 -36.43 2.18
N GLY A 228 -6.02 -35.66 2.83
CA GLY A 228 -4.98 -36.16 3.72
C GLY A 228 -5.27 -35.69 5.13
N LYS A 229 -5.33 -36.64 6.08
CA LYS A 229 -5.02 -36.31 7.49
C LYS A 229 -3.66 -35.60 7.54
N ALA A 230 -3.39 -34.78 8.56
CA ALA A 230 -2.12 -34.10 8.78
C ALA A 230 -0.93 -35.09 8.85
N THR A 231 -0.41 -35.55 7.72
CA THR A 231 0.64 -36.59 7.61
C THR A 231 2.03 -36.00 7.37
N GLY A 232 2.13 -34.69 7.13
CA GLY A 232 3.39 -33.97 6.96
C GLY A 232 4.15 -33.84 8.29
N LYS A 233 5.44 -33.49 8.25
CA LYS A 233 6.25 -33.34 9.47
C LYS A 233 5.74 -32.19 10.32
N LEU A 234 5.67 -32.36 11.64
CA LEU A 234 5.33 -31.30 12.58
C LEU A 234 6.40 -30.17 12.52
N PRO A 235 6.02 -28.92 12.21
CA PRO A 235 6.97 -27.81 12.15
C PRO A 235 7.54 -27.47 13.53
N PRO A 236 8.85 -27.18 13.65
CA PRO A 236 9.43 -26.72 14.89
C PRO A 236 9.03 -25.27 15.21
N PHE A 237 9.22 -24.85 16.46
CA PHE A 237 9.12 -23.44 16.85
C PHE A 237 10.04 -22.57 15.99
N ARG A 238 9.54 -21.40 15.59
CA ARG A 238 10.30 -20.34 14.91
C ARG A 238 10.14 -19.03 15.69
N PRO A 239 11.18 -18.17 15.77
CA PRO A 239 11.05 -16.85 16.38
C PRO A 239 9.90 -16.05 15.74
N VAL A 240 9.09 -15.40 16.57
CA VAL A 240 7.94 -14.63 16.09
C VAL A 240 8.33 -13.21 15.64
N GLN A 241 7.67 -12.71 14.61
CA GLN A 241 7.81 -11.32 14.14
C GLN A 241 7.30 -10.35 15.22
N LEU A 242 8.10 -9.33 15.53
CA LEU A 242 7.82 -8.39 16.62
C LEU A 242 7.46 -7.01 16.09
N ALA A 243 6.42 -6.40 16.67
CA ALA A 243 6.01 -5.04 16.36
C ALA A 243 6.74 -3.99 17.21
N ALA A 244 7.09 -2.86 16.59
CA ALA A 244 7.60 -1.66 17.27
C ALA A 244 6.46 -0.72 17.66
N LEU A 245 6.55 -0.07 18.83
CA LEU A 245 5.55 0.92 19.26
C LEU A 245 5.79 2.25 18.53
N VAL A 246 4.74 2.78 17.92
CA VAL A 246 4.77 4.06 17.19
C VAL A 246 3.74 5.03 17.75
N ASP A 247 3.95 6.32 17.51
CA ASP A 247 3.14 7.43 18.00
C ASP A 247 1.81 7.61 17.25
N HIS A 248 1.71 7.12 16.01
CA HIS A 248 0.48 7.10 15.24
C HIS A 248 0.41 5.89 14.30
N VAL A 249 -0.77 5.63 13.75
CA VAL A 249 -0.93 4.55 12.76
C VAL A 249 -0.27 4.96 11.45
N PRO A 250 0.60 4.13 10.85
CA PRO A 250 1.24 4.48 9.59
C PRO A 250 0.20 4.68 8.48
N PRO A 251 0.28 5.79 7.71
CA PRO A 251 -0.68 6.07 6.66
C PRO A 251 -0.38 5.28 5.37
N GLY A 252 -1.40 5.12 4.54
CA GLY A 252 -1.31 4.66 3.15
C GLY A 252 -1.36 3.15 2.93
N ASP A 253 -1.59 2.77 1.68
CA ASP A 253 -1.97 1.40 1.29
C ASP A 253 -0.81 0.39 1.25
N ARG A 254 0.41 0.83 1.61
CA ARG A 254 1.53 -0.10 1.84
C ARG A 254 1.41 -0.83 3.17
N TRP A 255 0.45 -0.44 3.99
CA TRP A 255 0.16 -1.02 5.28
C TRP A 255 -1.21 -1.69 5.25
N LEU A 256 -1.26 -2.88 5.81
CA LEU A 256 -2.49 -3.45 6.30
C LEU A 256 -2.61 -3.25 7.80
N HIS A 257 -3.82 -3.09 8.28
CA HIS A 257 -4.14 -2.79 9.66
C HIS A 257 -5.13 -3.81 10.19
N GLU A 258 -4.81 -4.39 11.34
CA GLU A 258 -5.63 -5.38 12.02
C GLU A 258 -5.78 -5.01 13.50
N LEU A 259 -6.80 -5.60 14.14
CA LEU A 259 -7.04 -5.42 15.57
C LEU A 259 -5.84 -5.91 16.37
N LYS A 260 -5.34 -5.06 17.28
CA LYS A 260 -4.44 -5.52 18.33
C LYS A 260 -5.27 -6.28 19.37
N TYR A 261 -5.09 -7.59 19.41
CA TYR A 261 -5.76 -8.43 20.39
C TYR A 261 -5.12 -8.32 21.78
N ASP A 262 -5.91 -8.63 22.80
CA ASP A 262 -5.48 -8.74 24.18
C ASP A 262 -5.41 -10.21 24.62
N GLY A 263 -4.22 -10.82 24.52
CA GLY A 263 -4.07 -12.23 24.82
C GLY A 263 -2.63 -12.74 24.92
N TYR A 264 -2.45 -14.03 24.61
CA TYR A 264 -1.14 -14.66 24.49
C TYR A 264 -0.80 -14.95 23.03
N ARG A 265 0.31 -14.39 22.57
CA ARG A 265 0.91 -14.70 21.28
C ARG A 265 1.31 -16.18 21.23
N THR A 266 0.68 -16.92 20.32
CA THR A 266 0.79 -18.38 20.25
C THR A 266 1.01 -18.82 18.80
N LEU A 267 2.09 -19.59 18.57
CA LEU A 267 2.33 -20.32 17.32
C LEU A 267 1.68 -21.70 17.41
N LEU A 268 0.72 -21.98 16.54
CA LEU A 268 0.13 -23.31 16.39
C LEU A 268 0.87 -24.07 15.29
N ALA A 269 1.54 -25.15 15.68
CA ALA A 269 2.20 -26.08 14.78
C ALA A 269 1.36 -27.37 14.68
N VAL A 270 1.11 -27.86 13.47
CA VAL A 270 0.37 -29.11 13.25
C VAL A 270 1.06 -29.95 12.17
N GLY A 271 1.13 -31.27 12.38
CA GLY A 271 1.72 -32.23 11.46
C GLY A 271 1.90 -33.60 12.10
N GLY A 272 1.91 -34.67 11.31
CA GLY A 272 2.16 -36.04 11.75
C GLY A 272 1.04 -36.62 12.62
N GLY A 273 -0.17 -36.06 12.57
CA GLY A 273 -1.30 -36.40 13.43
C GLY A 273 -1.23 -35.76 14.81
N GLU A 274 -0.23 -34.92 15.06
CA GLU A 274 0.00 -34.22 16.33
C GLU A 274 -0.03 -32.70 16.12
N GLY A 275 -0.20 -31.95 17.20
CA GLY A 275 -0.11 -30.50 17.17
C GLY A 275 0.52 -29.96 18.45
N ARG A 276 1.14 -28.79 18.34
CA ARG A 276 1.79 -28.07 19.44
C ARG A 276 1.39 -26.60 19.44
N ALA A 277 1.32 -26.03 20.63
CA ALA A 277 1.08 -24.60 20.83
C ALA A 277 2.28 -23.98 21.55
N TYR A 278 3.07 -23.18 20.83
CA TYR A 278 4.23 -22.51 21.39
C TYR A 278 3.89 -21.06 21.77
N THR A 279 4.29 -20.64 22.96
CA THR A 279 4.24 -19.23 23.37
C THR A 279 5.23 -18.38 22.56
N ARG A 280 5.12 -17.05 22.68
CA ARG A 280 6.06 -16.07 22.13
C ARG A 280 7.55 -16.43 22.31
N SER A 281 7.94 -16.96 23.46
CA SER A 281 9.33 -17.30 23.78
C SER A 281 9.70 -18.75 23.47
N GLY A 282 8.80 -19.52 22.84
CA GLY A 282 9.02 -20.91 22.47
C GLY A 282 8.70 -21.95 23.56
N LEU A 283 8.04 -21.56 24.66
CA LEU A 283 7.56 -22.55 25.64
C LEU A 283 6.40 -23.34 25.04
N ASP A 284 6.42 -24.65 25.20
CA ASP A 284 5.35 -25.55 24.77
C ASP A 284 4.21 -25.53 25.79
N TRP A 285 3.06 -24.94 25.40
CA TRP A 285 1.85 -24.82 26.20
C TRP A 285 0.70 -25.65 25.61
N SER A 286 1.04 -26.76 24.94
CA SER A 286 0.05 -27.61 24.26
C SER A 286 -1.08 -28.08 25.18
N ASP A 287 -0.77 -28.46 26.42
CA ASP A 287 -1.79 -28.88 27.40
C ASP A 287 -2.79 -27.75 27.74
N ARG A 288 -2.31 -26.51 27.79
CA ARG A 288 -3.15 -25.33 28.11
C ARG A 288 -4.02 -24.90 26.92
N PHE A 289 -3.61 -25.24 25.70
CA PHE A 289 -4.30 -24.90 24.45
C PHE A 289 -4.82 -26.14 23.70
N ALA A 290 -5.05 -27.25 24.40
CA ALA A 290 -5.43 -28.52 23.81
C ALA A 290 -6.70 -28.44 22.93
N ALA A 291 -7.66 -27.58 23.29
CA ALA A 291 -8.86 -27.34 22.49
C ALA A 291 -8.53 -26.72 21.12
N LEU A 292 -7.63 -25.74 21.07
CA LEU A 292 -7.18 -25.10 19.83
C LEU A 292 -6.42 -26.09 18.94
N ILE A 293 -5.58 -26.95 19.54
CA ILE A 293 -4.86 -28.00 18.83
C ILE A 293 -5.83 -29.02 18.22
N ALA A 294 -6.86 -29.42 18.97
CA ALA A 294 -7.88 -30.32 18.47
C ALA A 294 -8.60 -29.76 17.24
N ASP A 295 -8.97 -28.47 17.26
CA ASP A 295 -9.57 -27.80 16.10
C ASP A 295 -8.57 -27.69 14.94
N ALA A 296 -7.31 -27.34 15.20
CA ALA A 296 -6.27 -27.19 14.17
C ALA A 296 -5.94 -28.52 13.46
N LEU A 297 -6.07 -29.65 14.16
CA LEU A 297 -5.92 -31.00 13.58
C LEU A 297 -7.04 -31.38 12.60
N THR A 298 -8.15 -30.63 12.57
CA THR A 298 -9.26 -30.85 11.61
C THR A 298 -9.09 -30.12 10.28
N LEU A 299 -8.09 -29.25 10.17
CA LEU A 299 -7.80 -28.48 8.95
C LEU A 299 -7.37 -29.41 7.79
N ASP A 300 -7.79 -29.07 6.57
CA ASP A 300 -7.44 -29.82 5.35
C ASP A 300 -6.02 -29.46 4.89
N MET A 301 -5.02 -30.02 5.58
CA MET A 301 -3.59 -29.80 5.31
C MET A 301 -2.75 -30.99 5.78
N SER A 302 -1.51 -31.10 5.27
CA SER A 302 -0.54 -32.11 5.72
C SER A 302 0.31 -31.64 6.90
N SER A 303 0.77 -30.39 6.89
CA SER A 303 1.38 -29.69 8.02
C SER A 303 1.15 -28.17 7.92
N ALA A 304 1.19 -27.46 9.05
CA ALA A 304 1.10 -26.01 9.06
C ALA A 304 1.78 -25.40 10.29
N LEU A 305 2.34 -24.19 10.13
CA LEU A 305 2.80 -23.34 11.23
C LEU A 305 2.09 -21.99 11.13
N ILE A 306 1.16 -21.77 12.06
CA ILE A 306 0.24 -20.63 12.06
C ILE A 306 0.60 -19.69 13.21
N ASP A 307 0.63 -18.41 12.92
CA ASP A 307 0.93 -17.35 13.88
C ASP A 307 -0.33 -16.55 14.21
N GLY A 308 -0.59 -16.38 15.51
CA GLY A 308 -1.87 -15.90 16.00
C GLY A 308 -1.86 -15.50 17.48
N GLU A 309 -3.00 -15.02 17.96
CA GLU A 309 -3.20 -14.65 19.36
C GLU A 309 -4.31 -15.51 19.98
N ALA A 310 -4.03 -16.14 21.12
CA ALA A 310 -5.05 -16.81 21.92
C ALA A 310 -5.71 -15.80 22.86
N VAL A 311 -7.04 -15.68 22.81
CA VAL A 311 -7.81 -14.63 23.49
C VAL A 311 -9.09 -15.20 24.11
N VAL A 312 -9.73 -14.41 24.97
CA VAL A 312 -11.12 -14.63 25.37
C VAL A 312 -11.94 -13.42 24.95
N LEU A 313 -12.99 -13.66 24.14
CA LEU A 313 -13.96 -12.64 23.75
C LEU A 313 -14.99 -12.43 24.86
N LEU A 314 -15.21 -11.16 25.21
CA LEU A 314 -16.28 -10.72 26.09
C LEU A 314 -17.59 -10.57 25.30
N PRO A 315 -18.76 -10.54 25.97
CA PRO A 315 -20.05 -10.38 25.30
C PRO A 315 -20.20 -9.10 24.46
N ASP A 316 -19.41 -8.07 24.75
CA ASP A 316 -19.38 -6.80 24.01
C ASP A 316 -18.39 -6.81 22.82
N GLY A 317 -17.77 -7.97 22.53
CA GLY A 317 -16.83 -8.15 21.42
C GLY A 317 -15.38 -7.78 21.74
N ARG A 318 -15.08 -7.27 22.95
CA ARG A 318 -13.70 -6.96 23.34
C ARG A 318 -12.93 -8.21 23.77
N THR A 319 -11.61 -8.17 23.69
CA THR A 319 -10.75 -9.22 24.25
C THR A 319 -10.28 -8.85 25.66
N SER A 320 -10.08 -9.85 26.52
CA SER A 320 -9.67 -9.63 27.91
C SER A 320 -8.58 -10.59 28.36
N PHE A 321 -7.41 -10.04 28.69
CA PHE A 321 -6.29 -10.80 29.26
C PHE A 321 -6.65 -11.45 30.60
N GLN A 322 -7.36 -10.73 31.47
CA GLN A 322 -7.82 -11.26 32.76
C GLN A 322 -8.72 -12.49 32.57
N ALA A 323 -9.69 -12.41 31.65
CA ALA A 323 -10.57 -13.53 31.35
C ALA A 323 -9.80 -14.72 30.75
N LEU A 324 -8.78 -14.45 29.93
CA LEU A 324 -7.88 -15.47 29.39
C LEU A 324 -7.09 -16.19 30.49
N GLN A 325 -6.53 -15.47 31.45
CA GLN A 325 -5.83 -16.09 32.58
C GLN A 325 -6.73 -17.00 33.41
N ALA A 326 -7.99 -16.61 33.61
CA ALA A 326 -8.97 -17.45 34.28
C ALA A 326 -9.33 -18.69 33.44
N ALA A 327 -9.53 -18.50 32.12
CA ALA A 327 -9.88 -19.59 31.19
C ALA A 327 -8.78 -20.65 31.11
N LEU A 328 -7.51 -20.26 31.09
CA LEU A 328 -6.36 -21.18 31.07
C LEU A 328 -6.32 -22.13 32.28
N LYS A 329 -6.87 -21.73 33.42
CA LYS A 329 -6.90 -22.53 34.65
C LYS A 329 -8.18 -23.36 34.79
N GLY A 330 -9.31 -22.83 34.33
CA GLY A 330 -10.64 -23.38 34.64
C GLY A 330 -11.42 -23.92 33.44
N ASN A 331 -11.36 -23.25 32.28
CA ASN A 331 -12.16 -23.63 31.10
C ASN A 331 -11.48 -23.21 29.79
N PRO A 332 -10.49 -23.98 29.30
CA PRO A 332 -9.77 -23.66 28.07
C PRO A 332 -10.63 -23.62 26.80
N ARG A 333 -11.86 -24.17 26.81
CA ARG A 333 -12.79 -24.11 25.66
C ARG A 333 -13.38 -22.72 25.42
N LYS A 334 -13.17 -21.77 26.32
CA LYS A 334 -13.56 -20.36 26.10
C LYS A 334 -12.50 -19.56 25.33
N ILE A 335 -11.36 -20.18 25.04
CA ILE A 335 -10.24 -19.51 24.39
C ILE A 335 -10.45 -19.62 22.89
N ASP A 336 -10.55 -18.47 22.23
CA ASP A 336 -10.52 -18.34 20.78
C ASP A 336 -9.09 -18.05 20.31
N TYR A 337 -8.79 -18.37 19.06
CA TYR A 337 -7.49 -18.11 18.44
C TYR A 337 -7.65 -17.30 17.16
N PHE A 338 -7.13 -16.08 17.15
CA PHE A 338 -7.10 -15.23 15.98
C PHE A 338 -5.77 -15.40 15.25
N ALA A 339 -5.79 -16.17 14.16
CA ALA A 339 -4.65 -16.37 13.28
C ALA A 339 -4.47 -15.15 12.35
N PHE A 340 -3.28 -14.57 12.29
CA PHE A 340 -3.01 -13.40 11.44
C PHE A 340 -1.86 -13.57 10.45
N ASP A 341 -1.07 -14.65 10.51
CA ASP A 341 -0.01 -14.96 9.52
C ASP A 341 0.24 -16.48 9.42
N LEU A 342 0.77 -16.93 8.29
CA LEU A 342 1.03 -18.34 7.96
C LEU A 342 2.48 -18.51 7.50
N LEU A 343 3.27 -19.26 8.28
CA LEU A 343 4.73 -19.36 8.10
C LEU A 343 5.11 -20.59 7.29
N GLU A 344 4.37 -21.68 7.45
CA GLU A 344 4.59 -22.93 6.73
C GLU A 344 3.24 -23.56 6.38
N LEU A 345 3.10 -24.11 5.18
CA LEU A 345 1.93 -24.89 4.78
C LEU A 345 2.37 -26.08 3.92
N ASN A 346 1.93 -27.28 4.30
CA ASN A 346 2.19 -28.54 3.61
C ASN A 346 3.68 -28.82 3.33
N GLY A 347 4.55 -28.38 4.25
CA GLY A 347 6.02 -28.48 4.14
C GLY A 347 6.68 -27.39 3.30
N GLU A 348 5.93 -26.44 2.73
CA GLU A 348 6.46 -25.26 2.06
C GLU A 348 6.68 -24.12 3.06
N ASP A 349 7.89 -23.55 3.06
CA ASP A 349 8.20 -22.34 3.82
C ASP A 349 7.67 -21.10 3.09
N LEU A 350 6.75 -20.37 3.73
CA LEU A 350 6.10 -19.20 3.15
C LEU A 350 6.75 -17.89 3.61
N THR A 351 7.71 -17.91 4.53
CA THR A 351 8.26 -16.70 5.17
C THR A 351 8.87 -15.69 4.19
N GLN A 352 9.31 -16.16 3.01
CA GLN A 352 9.88 -15.30 1.95
C GLN A 352 8.85 -14.65 1.03
N ARG A 353 7.58 -15.11 1.06
CA ARG A 353 6.49 -14.53 0.27
C ARG A 353 6.00 -13.21 0.87
N PRO A 354 5.34 -12.33 0.10
CA PRO A 354 4.63 -11.16 0.62
C PRO A 354 3.60 -11.52 1.69
N LEU A 355 3.34 -10.60 2.63
CA LEU A 355 2.36 -10.81 3.71
C LEU A 355 0.94 -11.06 3.17
N THR A 356 0.56 -10.37 2.09
CA THR A 356 -0.75 -10.54 1.45
C THR A 356 -0.98 -11.97 0.98
N GLU A 357 -0.01 -12.57 0.29
CA GLU A 357 -0.09 -13.97 -0.16
C GLU A 357 -0.24 -14.93 1.03
N ARG A 358 0.54 -14.72 2.11
CA ARG A 358 0.46 -15.58 3.30
C ARG A 358 -0.91 -15.47 3.98
N LYS A 359 -1.48 -14.26 4.07
CA LYS A 359 -2.82 -14.04 4.62
C LYS A 359 -3.94 -14.61 3.73
N GLU A 360 -3.82 -14.53 2.41
CA GLU A 360 -4.75 -15.17 1.47
C GLU A 360 -4.76 -16.70 1.64
N MET A 361 -3.57 -17.31 1.74
CA MET A 361 -3.43 -18.75 1.99
C MET A 361 -4.00 -19.14 3.37
N LEU A 362 -3.78 -18.31 4.39
CA LEU A 362 -4.36 -18.51 5.72
C LEU A 362 -5.88 -18.43 5.72
N ALA A 363 -6.45 -17.43 5.03
CA ALA A 363 -7.89 -17.27 4.89
C ALA A 363 -8.51 -18.45 4.15
N ALA A 364 -7.87 -18.95 3.09
CA ALA A 364 -8.31 -20.15 2.38
C ALA A 364 -8.24 -21.42 3.26
N LEU A 365 -7.25 -21.52 4.15
CA LEU A 365 -7.11 -22.64 5.09
C LEU A 365 -8.19 -22.65 6.18
N LEU A 366 -8.55 -21.48 6.71
CA LEU A 366 -9.49 -21.35 7.82
C LEU A 366 -10.95 -21.16 7.39
N GLY A 367 -11.21 -20.65 6.18
CA GLY A 367 -12.55 -20.33 5.69
C GLY A 367 -13.28 -19.31 6.60
N ASP A 368 -14.56 -19.54 6.86
CA ASP A 368 -15.38 -18.73 7.79
C ASP A 368 -15.04 -18.96 9.27
N GLY A 369 -14.04 -19.80 9.57
CA GLY A 369 -13.61 -20.21 10.91
C GLY A 369 -13.94 -21.67 11.20
N ILE A 370 -13.08 -22.32 11.99
CA ILE A 370 -13.18 -23.74 12.35
C ILE A 370 -13.05 -23.87 13.87
N GLY A 371 -14.10 -24.36 14.54
CA GLY A 371 -14.13 -24.49 16.00
C GLY A 371 -13.90 -23.14 16.69
N HIS A 372 -12.77 -22.99 17.37
CA HIS A 372 -12.28 -21.78 18.04
C HIS A 372 -11.21 -21.01 17.24
N LEU A 373 -10.86 -21.48 16.04
CA LEU A 373 -9.92 -20.80 15.15
C LEU A 373 -10.63 -19.76 14.30
N ARG A 374 -10.11 -18.55 14.28
CA ARG A 374 -10.63 -17.40 13.55
C ARG A 374 -9.51 -16.78 12.71
N TYR A 375 -9.85 -16.36 11.50
CA TYR A 375 -8.97 -15.51 10.71
C TYR A 375 -9.03 -14.08 11.25
N SER A 376 -7.87 -13.46 11.49
CA SER A 376 -7.80 -12.04 11.82
C SER A 376 -7.87 -11.22 10.54
N ASP A 377 -9.04 -10.62 10.35
CA ASP A 377 -9.31 -9.73 9.24
C ASP A 377 -8.47 -8.45 9.31
N HIS A 378 -8.36 -7.76 8.17
CA HIS A 378 -7.57 -6.56 8.02
C HIS A 378 -8.17 -5.63 6.97
N ILE A 379 -7.80 -4.35 7.07
CA ILE A 379 -8.00 -3.38 6.00
C ILE A 379 -6.65 -2.95 5.44
N VAL A 380 -6.59 -2.62 4.15
CA VAL A 380 -5.42 -2.00 3.54
C VAL A 380 -5.62 -0.49 3.52
N GLY A 381 -4.61 0.23 4.00
CA GLY A 381 -4.68 1.67 4.24
C GLY A 381 -5.69 2.06 5.32
N ARG A 382 -5.85 3.36 5.54
CA ARG A 382 -6.87 3.94 6.47
C ARG A 382 -6.82 3.45 7.91
N GLY A 383 -5.66 3.00 8.39
CA GLY A 383 -5.53 2.53 9.76
C GLY A 383 -5.85 3.57 10.83
N GLU A 384 -5.78 4.87 10.52
CA GLU A 384 -6.19 5.96 11.43
C GLU A 384 -7.67 5.87 11.83
N GLN A 385 -8.57 5.68 10.85
CA GLN A 385 -10.01 5.56 11.12
C GLN A 385 -10.33 4.29 11.92
N LEU A 386 -9.62 3.20 11.62
CA LEU A 386 -9.72 1.96 12.36
C LEU A 386 -9.26 2.15 13.81
N PHE A 387 -8.18 2.88 14.03
CA PHE A 387 -7.67 3.20 15.35
C PHE A 387 -8.63 4.06 16.15
N ASP A 388 -9.17 5.14 15.57
CA ASP A 388 -10.17 5.99 16.24
C ASP A 388 -11.41 5.19 16.63
N SER A 389 -11.90 4.34 15.72
CA SER A 389 -13.03 3.43 15.98
C SER A 389 -12.72 2.44 17.10
N PHE A 390 -11.54 1.82 17.08
CA PHE A 390 -11.11 0.88 18.10
C PHE A 390 -10.95 1.56 19.46
N CYS A 391 -10.35 2.74 19.52
CA CYS A 391 -10.20 3.50 20.76
C CYS A 391 -11.57 3.93 21.29
N GLY A 392 -12.49 4.39 20.43
CA GLY A 392 -13.86 4.72 20.80
C GLY A 392 -14.67 3.52 21.33
N ALA A 393 -14.40 2.33 20.81
CA ALA A 393 -15.00 1.07 21.27
C ALA A 393 -14.30 0.46 22.50
N GLY A 394 -13.24 1.10 23.02
CA GLY A 394 -12.46 0.59 24.15
C GLY A 394 -11.67 -0.69 23.83
N LEU A 395 -11.35 -0.89 22.55
CA LEU A 395 -10.42 -1.92 22.07
C LEU A 395 -8.97 -1.48 22.28
N GLU A 396 -8.06 -2.43 22.19
CA GLU A 396 -6.68 -2.24 22.63
C GLU A 396 -5.83 -1.36 21.69
N GLY A 397 -6.06 -1.43 20.38
CA GLY A 397 -5.30 -0.67 19.39
C GLY A 397 -5.20 -1.37 18.04
N VAL A 398 -4.23 -0.96 17.24
CA VAL A 398 -4.02 -1.44 15.87
C VAL A 398 -2.60 -2.00 15.72
N ILE A 399 -2.49 -3.17 15.08
CA ILE A 399 -1.23 -3.66 14.51
C ILE A 399 -1.22 -3.31 13.03
N SER A 400 -0.19 -2.61 12.59
CA SER A 400 0.02 -2.27 11.18
C SER A 400 1.19 -3.07 10.64
N LYS A 401 1.00 -3.70 9.49
CA LYS A 401 2.00 -4.56 8.84
C LYS A 401 2.19 -4.15 7.39
N ARG A 402 3.43 -4.13 6.92
CA ARG A 402 3.74 -3.89 5.51
C ARG A 402 3.22 -5.04 4.65
N ILE A 403 2.44 -4.71 3.61
CA ILE A 403 1.78 -5.69 2.74
C ILE A 403 2.78 -6.57 1.96
N ASP A 404 3.94 -6.00 1.64
CA ASP A 404 5.02 -6.62 0.85
C ASP A 404 6.08 -7.31 1.72
N ALA A 405 5.94 -7.26 3.05
CA ALA A 405 7.00 -7.68 3.95
C ALA A 405 7.10 -9.19 4.10
N ARG A 406 8.34 -9.66 4.05
CA ARG A 406 8.74 -11.01 4.45
C ARG A 406 8.65 -11.17 5.97
N TYR A 407 8.48 -12.42 6.41
CA TYR A 407 8.51 -12.76 7.83
C TYR A 407 9.96 -12.99 8.26
N SER A 408 10.46 -12.18 9.19
CA SER A 408 11.87 -12.23 9.64
C SER A 408 12.07 -12.86 11.02
N GLY A 409 11.00 -13.01 11.80
CA GLY A 409 11.09 -13.47 13.19
C GLY A 409 11.80 -12.50 14.12
N SER A 410 11.85 -11.21 13.77
CA SER A 410 12.56 -10.16 14.51
C SER A 410 11.76 -8.85 14.53
N ARG A 411 12.33 -7.79 15.11
CA ARG A 411 11.77 -6.43 15.03
C ARG A 411 12.45 -5.69 13.87
N SER A 412 11.77 -5.62 12.73
CA SER A 412 12.32 -5.09 11.46
C SER A 412 11.63 -3.83 10.93
N GLY A 413 10.78 -3.18 11.74
CA GLY A 413 9.99 -2.02 11.31
C GLY A 413 8.82 -2.34 10.37
N SER A 414 8.76 -3.55 9.80
CA SER A 414 7.65 -3.98 8.93
C SER A 414 6.35 -4.26 9.68
N TRP A 415 6.42 -4.43 11.00
CA TRP A 415 5.28 -4.53 11.90
C TRP A 415 5.40 -3.42 12.94
N VAL A 416 4.38 -2.59 13.07
CA VAL A 416 4.30 -1.54 14.07
C VAL A 416 2.96 -1.62 14.79
N LYS A 417 2.91 -1.11 16.02
CA LYS A 417 1.70 -1.11 16.86
C LYS A 417 1.43 0.28 17.39
N THR A 418 0.14 0.64 17.39
CA THR A 418 -0.38 1.86 18.01
C THR A 418 -1.42 1.42 19.04
N LYS A 419 -1.30 1.90 20.28
CA LYS A 419 -2.16 1.46 21.39
C LYS A 419 -3.16 2.56 21.76
N CYS A 420 -4.41 2.19 22.00
CA CYS A 420 -5.44 3.09 22.54
C CYS A 420 -5.27 3.26 24.06
N ILE A 421 -4.90 2.16 24.73
CA ILE A 421 -4.75 2.09 26.18
C ILE A 421 -3.28 1.89 26.50
N ARG A 422 -2.75 2.72 27.40
CA ARG A 422 -1.37 2.56 27.88
C ARG A 422 -1.30 1.39 28.86
N ARG A 423 -0.77 0.27 28.37
CA ARG A 423 -0.44 -0.90 29.18
C ARG A 423 0.86 -1.54 28.73
N GLN A 424 1.58 -2.08 29.70
CA GLN A 424 2.88 -2.71 29.51
C GLN A 424 3.16 -3.71 30.64
N GLU A 425 4.11 -4.59 30.41
CA GLU A 425 4.68 -5.45 31.42
C GLU A 425 5.69 -4.70 32.31
N PHE A 426 5.70 -5.06 33.60
CA PHE A 426 6.62 -4.62 34.63
C PHE A 426 7.08 -5.80 35.47
N VAL A 427 8.29 -5.74 36.00
CA VAL A 427 8.82 -6.75 36.91
C VAL A 427 8.31 -6.44 38.32
N ILE A 428 7.75 -7.43 39.02
CA ILE A 428 7.40 -7.29 40.43
C ILE A 428 8.70 -7.42 41.24
N VAL A 429 9.04 -6.35 41.95
CA VAL A 429 10.30 -6.24 42.70
C VAL A 429 10.10 -6.29 44.22
N GLY A 430 8.85 -6.17 44.67
CA GLY A 430 8.49 -6.24 46.09
C GLY A 430 7.00 -5.98 46.30
N TRP A 431 6.59 -5.86 47.56
CA TRP A 431 5.23 -5.53 47.95
C TRP A 431 5.21 -4.79 49.30
N THR A 432 4.13 -4.07 49.58
CA THR A 432 3.92 -3.38 50.87
C THR A 432 2.73 -4.01 51.59
N PRO A 433 2.80 -4.24 52.91
CA PRO A 433 1.74 -4.90 53.67
C PRO A 433 0.45 -4.07 53.72
N SER A 434 -0.67 -4.77 53.87
CA SER A 434 -1.99 -4.17 54.09
C SER A 434 -2.26 -3.98 55.57
N ASP A 435 -2.89 -2.85 55.93
CA ASP A 435 -3.38 -2.59 57.30
C ASP A 435 -4.62 -3.44 57.64
N LYS A 436 -5.22 -4.08 56.63
CA LYS A 436 -6.31 -5.05 56.77
C LYS A 436 -5.73 -6.46 56.63
N GLN A 437 -6.34 -7.49 57.25
CA GLN A 437 -5.89 -8.90 57.17
C GLN A 437 -5.97 -9.55 55.75
N ARG A 438 -5.77 -8.79 54.67
CA ARG A 438 -5.70 -9.27 53.29
C ARG A 438 -4.34 -8.92 52.71
N GLY A 439 -3.35 -9.80 52.92
CA GLY A 439 -2.08 -9.84 52.19
C GLY A 439 -1.36 -8.48 52.04
N PHE A 440 -1.16 -8.06 50.79
CA PHE A 440 -0.46 -6.83 50.44
C PHE A 440 -1.42 -5.67 50.10
N ARG A 441 -0.98 -4.44 50.37
CA ARG A 441 -1.63 -3.19 49.93
C ARG A 441 -1.29 -2.84 48.50
N SER A 442 -0.02 -3.00 48.11
CA SER A 442 0.44 -2.72 46.75
C SER A 442 1.67 -3.54 46.39
N LEU A 443 1.82 -3.86 45.12
CA LEU A 443 3.04 -4.40 44.54
C LEU A 443 3.96 -3.25 44.14
N LEU A 444 5.26 -3.45 44.29
CA LEU A 444 6.32 -2.58 43.80
C LEU A 444 6.77 -3.06 42.42
N LEU A 445 6.90 -2.12 41.49
CA LEU A 445 7.17 -2.39 40.09
C LEU A 445 8.56 -1.88 39.68
N GLY A 446 9.22 -2.63 38.80
CA GLY A 446 10.46 -2.26 38.16
C GLY A 446 10.44 -2.49 36.65
N VAL A 447 11.35 -1.82 35.94
CA VAL A 447 11.56 -1.96 34.50
C VAL A 447 13.06 -1.97 34.22
N ASN A 448 13.51 -2.74 33.22
CA ASN A 448 14.92 -2.74 32.85
C ASN A 448 15.27 -1.52 32.00
N GLU A 449 16.38 -0.88 32.36
CA GLU A 449 16.99 0.25 31.67
C GLU A 449 18.50 0.03 31.66
N GLU A 450 19.08 -0.08 30.45
CA GLU A 450 20.52 -0.33 30.24
C GLU A 450 21.09 -1.54 31.03
N GLY A 451 20.28 -2.58 31.22
CA GLY A 451 20.67 -3.80 31.95
C GLY A 451 20.53 -3.70 33.47
N THR A 452 19.98 -2.60 33.99
CA THR A 452 19.67 -2.42 35.42
C THR A 452 18.17 -2.25 35.66
N LEU A 453 17.66 -2.74 36.80
CA LEU A 453 16.24 -2.60 37.16
C LEU A 453 16.00 -1.24 37.84
N ARG A 454 15.20 -0.39 37.21
CA ARG A 454 14.75 0.90 37.75
C ARG A 454 13.37 0.76 38.38
N PHE A 455 13.13 1.46 39.49
CA PHE A 455 11.80 1.55 40.10
C PHE A 455 10.80 2.30 39.20
N ALA A 456 9.64 1.69 38.97
CA ALA A 456 8.58 2.21 38.10
C ALA A 456 7.30 2.58 38.86
N GLY A 457 7.26 2.41 40.19
CA GLY A 457 6.11 2.79 41.02
C GLY A 457 5.47 1.62 41.77
N LYS A 458 4.23 1.84 42.21
CA LYS A 458 3.44 0.87 42.96
C LYS A 458 2.03 0.72 42.40
N VAL A 459 1.50 -0.50 42.43
CA VAL A 459 0.13 -0.82 41.98
C VAL A 459 -0.67 -1.45 43.12
N GLY A 460 -1.83 -0.87 43.44
CA GLY A 460 -2.68 -1.30 44.56
C GLY A 460 -4.12 -1.66 44.16
N THR A 461 -4.45 -1.64 42.87
CA THR A 461 -5.78 -1.91 42.34
C THR A 461 -5.72 -2.98 41.25
N GLY A 462 -6.87 -3.58 40.91
CA GLY A 462 -6.96 -4.62 39.87
C GLY A 462 -6.84 -6.07 40.38
N PHE A 463 -6.89 -6.27 41.70
CA PHE A 463 -6.79 -7.59 42.32
C PHE A 463 -8.14 -8.10 42.82
N THR A 464 -8.41 -9.39 42.60
CA THR A 464 -9.48 -10.13 43.31
C THR A 464 -8.91 -10.75 44.59
N GLY A 465 -9.77 -11.21 45.51
CA GLY A 465 -9.31 -11.89 46.74
C GLY A 465 -8.42 -13.09 46.44
N ASP A 466 -8.88 -13.98 45.56
CA ASP A 466 -8.15 -15.18 45.15
C ASP A 466 -6.81 -14.86 44.49
N GLU A 467 -6.73 -13.77 43.71
CA GLU A 467 -5.48 -13.37 43.06
C GLU A 467 -4.46 -12.80 44.06
N ILE A 468 -4.91 -12.09 45.12
CA ILE A 468 -4.03 -11.66 46.22
C ILE A 468 -3.41 -12.88 46.91
N GLU A 469 -4.23 -13.88 47.26
CA GLU A 469 -3.75 -15.10 47.91
C GLU A 469 -2.74 -15.86 47.02
N ARG A 470 -3.05 -15.99 45.72
CA ARG A 470 -2.15 -16.61 44.75
C ARG A 470 -0.81 -15.86 44.64
N LEU A 471 -0.84 -14.55 44.51
CA LEU A 471 0.37 -13.74 44.39
C LEU A 471 1.21 -13.83 45.67
N MET A 472 0.59 -13.83 46.85
CA MET A 472 1.30 -14.04 48.11
C MET A 472 2.01 -15.40 48.14
N ALA A 473 1.33 -16.48 47.71
CA ALA A 473 1.94 -17.81 47.65
C ALA A 473 3.13 -17.88 46.67
N LEU A 474 3.06 -17.16 45.53
CA LEU A 474 4.15 -17.09 44.55
C LEU A 474 5.31 -16.20 45.01
N MET A 475 5.04 -15.14 45.76
CA MET A 475 6.04 -14.18 46.22
C MET A 475 6.78 -14.65 47.48
N ALA A 476 6.13 -15.39 48.39
CA ALA A 476 6.74 -15.89 49.62
C ALA A 476 8.10 -16.61 49.42
N PRO A 477 8.26 -17.56 48.47
CA PRO A 477 9.55 -18.21 48.24
C PRO A 477 10.60 -17.32 47.54
N LEU A 478 10.22 -16.12 47.09
CA LEU A 478 11.10 -15.18 46.39
C LEU A 478 11.62 -14.08 47.31
N GLU A 479 11.16 -14.01 48.56
CA GLU A 479 11.50 -12.96 49.50
C GLU A 479 13.01 -12.88 49.80
N GLN A 480 13.51 -11.66 49.94
CA GLN A 480 14.91 -11.36 50.22
C GLN A 480 15.05 -10.08 51.05
N GLU A 481 16.16 -9.97 51.78
CA GLU A 481 16.44 -8.80 52.62
C GLU A 481 16.90 -7.58 51.81
N SER A 482 17.69 -7.80 50.76
CA SER A 482 18.25 -6.71 49.96
C SER A 482 17.21 -6.08 49.04
N ALA A 483 17.20 -4.75 48.97
CA ALA A 483 16.36 -4.02 48.04
C ALA A 483 16.67 -4.42 46.59
N THR A 484 15.63 -4.74 45.83
CA THR A 484 15.76 -5.15 44.42
C THR A 484 16.01 -3.97 43.49
N VAL A 485 15.56 -2.77 43.87
CA VAL A 485 15.72 -1.51 43.13
C VAL A 485 15.90 -0.34 44.09
N GLU A 486 16.56 0.72 43.63
CA GLU A 486 16.57 2.00 44.34
C GLU A 486 15.24 2.73 44.16
N ALA A 487 14.62 3.17 45.26
CA ALA A 487 13.31 3.81 45.25
C ALA A 487 13.17 4.86 46.37
N PRO A 488 12.32 5.89 46.21
CA PRO A 488 12.11 6.90 47.25
C PRO A 488 11.62 6.30 48.57
N ARG A 489 12.26 6.66 49.70
CA ARG A 489 11.92 6.13 51.04
C ARG A 489 10.41 6.14 51.38
N PRO A 490 9.63 7.19 51.04
CA PRO A 490 8.19 7.17 51.31
C PRO A 490 7.41 6.11 50.52
N ALA A 491 7.89 5.73 49.32
CA ALA A 491 7.21 4.78 48.45
C ALA A 491 7.42 3.32 48.90
N VAL A 492 8.53 3.03 49.58
CA VAL A 492 8.95 1.67 49.98
C VAL A 492 9.00 1.49 51.49
N ARG A 493 8.34 2.37 52.24
CA ARG A 493 8.25 2.25 53.71
C ARG A 493 7.53 0.94 54.08
N GLY A 494 8.24 0.06 54.78
CA GLY A 494 7.72 -1.26 55.16
C GLY A 494 7.61 -2.23 53.99
N ALA A 495 8.35 -2.01 52.90
CA ALA A 495 8.36 -2.91 51.76
C ALA A 495 9.07 -4.24 52.08
N HIS A 496 8.50 -5.31 51.56
CA HIS A 496 9.12 -6.63 51.46
C HIS A 496 9.67 -6.80 50.05
N TRP A 497 10.95 -7.09 49.93
CA TRP A 497 11.63 -7.23 48.65
C TRP A 497 11.61 -8.67 48.17
N ILE A 498 11.47 -8.86 46.86
CA ILE A 498 11.51 -10.19 46.25
C ILE A 498 12.50 -10.23 45.10
N LYS A 499 13.03 -11.43 44.84
CA LYS A 499 13.83 -11.69 43.64
C LYS A 499 12.99 -11.35 42.39
N PRO A 500 13.54 -10.60 41.42
CA PRO A 500 12.80 -10.08 40.27
C PRO A 500 12.49 -11.17 39.24
N LYS A 501 11.64 -12.14 39.60
CA LYS A 501 11.27 -13.29 38.74
C LYS A 501 9.87 -13.21 38.15
N LEU A 502 9.00 -12.43 38.76
CA LEU A 502 7.60 -12.33 38.36
C LEU A 502 7.41 -11.09 37.47
N VAL A 503 6.75 -11.27 36.33
CA VAL A 503 6.38 -10.19 35.41
C VAL A 503 4.87 -10.04 35.45
N ALA A 504 4.39 -8.80 35.54
CA ALA A 504 2.97 -8.47 35.54
C ALA A 504 2.64 -7.47 34.45
N GLU A 505 1.48 -7.64 33.81
CA GLU A 505 0.92 -6.66 32.89
C GLU A 505 0.09 -5.64 33.68
N ILE A 506 0.38 -4.35 33.44
CA ILE A 506 -0.16 -3.21 34.18
C ILE A 506 -0.75 -2.21 33.19
N ALA A 507 -2.01 -1.81 33.40
CA ALA A 507 -2.61 -0.66 32.74
C ALA A 507 -2.33 0.62 33.53
N TYR A 508 -2.08 1.74 32.87
CA TYR A 508 -1.75 3.02 33.50
C TYR A 508 -2.16 4.20 32.60
N ILE A 509 -2.17 5.43 33.15
CA ILE A 509 -2.52 6.63 32.38
C ILE A 509 -1.28 7.25 31.72
N GLU A 510 -0.21 7.43 32.49
CA GLU A 510 1.04 8.01 32.01
C GLU A 510 2.20 7.69 32.97
N PHE A 511 3.42 8.02 32.54
CA PHE A 511 4.57 8.15 33.43
C PHE A 511 4.69 9.60 33.90
N THR A 512 5.09 9.81 35.16
CA THR A 512 5.51 11.11 35.65
C THR A 512 6.90 11.46 35.13
N ASP A 513 7.31 12.74 35.26
CA ASP A 513 8.68 13.19 34.93
C ASP A 513 9.77 12.45 35.73
N GLU A 514 9.40 11.89 36.88
CA GLU A 514 10.26 11.06 37.74
C GLU A 514 10.30 9.59 37.29
N GLY A 515 9.65 9.23 36.18
CA GLY A 515 9.63 7.88 35.64
C GLY A 515 8.74 6.89 36.40
N VAL A 516 7.72 7.36 37.13
CA VAL A 516 6.80 6.53 37.93
C VAL A 516 5.41 6.47 37.29
N LEU A 517 4.75 5.31 37.37
CA LEU A 517 3.40 5.11 36.82
C LEU A 517 2.32 5.91 37.55
N ARG A 518 1.43 6.55 36.78
CA ARG A 518 0.24 7.25 37.26
C ARG A 518 -1.02 6.41 37.06
N HIS A 519 -1.79 6.24 38.13
CA HIS A 519 -3.00 5.39 38.20
C HIS A 519 -2.80 3.95 37.66
N PRO A 520 -1.76 3.21 38.11
CA PRO A 520 -1.56 1.84 37.66
C PRO A 520 -2.62 0.89 38.21
N SER A 521 -3.03 -0.09 37.39
CA SER A 521 -3.93 -1.19 37.76
C SER A 521 -3.39 -2.52 37.24
N TYR A 522 -3.38 -3.53 38.10
CA TYR A 522 -2.91 -4.87 37.76
C TYR A 522 -3.88 -5.58 36.83
N LEU A 523 -3.35 -6.21 35.78
CA LEU A 523 -4.12 -7.04 34.85
C LEU A 523 -3.84 -8.53 35.04
N GLY A 524 -2.59 -8.94 35.28
CA GLY A 524 -2.26 -10.35 35.44
C GLY A 524 -0.77 -10.65 35.31
N LEU A 525 -0.34 -11.86 35.67
CA LEU A 525 1.06 -12.32 35.49
C LEU A 525 1.39 -12.74 34.04
N ARG A 526 2.58 -12.41 33.56
CA ARG A 526 3.11 -12.82 32.25
C ARG A 526 4.12 -13.95 32.40
N GLU A 527 3.61 -15.16 32.55
CA GLU A 527 4.41 -16.40 32.69
C GLU A 527 5.21 -16.75 31.42
N ASP A 528 4.85 -16.17 30.27
CA ASP A 528 5.49 -16.31 28.96
C ASP A 528 6.71 -15.39 28.77
N LYS A 529 6.96 -14.45 29.68
CA LYS A 529 7.98 -13.41 29.52
C LYS A 529 9.01 -13.46 30.64
N LYS A 530 10.29 -13.41 30.25
CA LYS A 530 11.40 -13.32 31.20
C LYS A 530 11.55 -11.88 31.72
N PRO A 531 11.91 -11.68 33.00
CA PRO A 531 12.12 -10.35 33.58
C PRO A 531 13.08 -9.48 32.79
N GLU A 532 14.18 -10.04 32.26
CA GLU A 532 15.22 -9.31 31.54
C GLU A 532 14.72 -8.74 30.20
N ALA A 533 13.63 -9.29 29.65
CA ALA A 533 13.00 -8.81 28.42
C ALA A 533 11.99 -7.67 28.65
N VAL A 534 11.82 -7.23 29.90
CA VAL A 534 10.88 -6.17 30.28
C VAL A 534 11.63 -4.83 30.27
N VAL A 535 11.62 -4.15 29.13
CA VAL A 535 12.20 -2.81 28.93
C VAL A 535 11.08 -1.80 28.71
N LEU A 536 11.33 -0.51 29.00
CA LEU A 536 10.37 0.55 28.73
C LEU A 536 10.10 0.65 27.22
N GLU A 537 8.83 0.55 26.80
CA GLU A 537 8.48 0.83 25.41
C GLU A 537 8.37 2.34 25.23
N VAL A 538 9.20 2.90 24.34
CA VAL A 538 9.14 4.31 23.97
C VAL A 538 8.44 4.41 22.62
N GLU A 539 7.41 5.26 22.54
CA GLU A 539 6.79 5.64 21.28
C GLU A 539 7.84 6.33 20.41
N ALA A 540 8.07 5.83 19.21
CA ALA A 540 8.96 6.46 18.25
C ALA A 540 8.15 6.96 17.04
N PRO A 541 8.57 8.06 16.39
CA PRO A 541 7.90 8.55 15.19
C PRO A 541 7.82 7.45 14.14
N VAL A 542 6.63 7.24 13.56
CA VAL A 542 6.41 6.25 12.50
C VAL A 542 7.51 6.33 11.45
N GLU A 543 7.81 7.53 10.94
CA GLU A 543 8.80 7.76 9.90
C GLU A 543 10.19 7.24 10.29
N ILE A 544 10.59 7.41 11.56
CA ILE A 544 11.88 6.92 12.06
C ILE A 544 11.86 5.40 12.18
N VAL A 545 10.74 4.77 12.56
CA VAL A 545 10.66 3.31 12.74
C VAL A 545 10.47 2.58 11.41
N THR A 546 9.71 3.17 10.50
CA THR A 546 9.35 2.59 9.20
C THR A 546 10.33 2.92 8.11
N CYS A 547 11.14 3.97 8.28
CA CYS A 547 12.28 4.32 7.43
C CYS A 547 13.62 4.26 8.18
N ALA A 548 13.65 3.72 9.41
CA ALA A 548 14.91 3.36 10.04
C ALA A 548 15.59 2.41 9.06
N PRO A 549 16.74 2.79 8.49
CA PRO A 549 17.49 1.84 7.72
C PRO A 549 17.73 0.68 8.68
N VAL A 550 17.31 -0.52 8.30
CA VAL A 550 17.95 -1.72 8.80
C VAL A 550 19.41 -1.48 8.44
N GLY A 551 20.18 -0.96 9.40
CA GLY A 551 21.54 -0.50 9.17
C GLY A 551 22.21 -1.59 8.37
N SER A 552 22.68 -1.25 7.18
CA SER A 552 22.94 -2.24 6.13
C SER A 552 23.93 -3.34 6.56
N GLY A 553 24.62 -3.14 7.68
CA GLY A 553 25.71 -3.97 8.19
C GLY A 553 26.97 -3.82 7.35
N VAL A 554 26.93 -3.03 6.27
CA VAL A 554 28.01 -2.89 5.31
C VAL A 554 28.98 -1.82 5.80
N LYS A 555 30.20 -2.25 6.17
CA LYS A 555 31.27 -1.34 6.55
C LYS A 555 31.76 -0.54 5.34
N ILE A 556 31.53 0.78 5.34
CA ILE A 556 32.07 1.69 4.33
C ILE A 556 33.51 2.06 4.70
N SER A 557 34.49 1.67 3.87
CA SER A 557 35.89 2.06 4.04
C SER A 557 36.21 3.39 3.35
N ASN A 558 37.21 4.12 3.84
CA ASN A 558 37.66 5.40 3.27
C ASN A 558 36.52 6.40 3.09
N ARG A 559 35.68 6.58 4.12
CA ARG A 559 34.53 7.50 4.09
C ARG A 559 34.94 8.92 3.69
N GLU A 560 36.12 9.36 4.12
CA GLU A 560 36.61 10.74 3.92
C GLU A 560 37.19 10.99 2.53
N ARG A 561 37.26 9.96 1.68
CA ARG A 561 37.73 10.10 0.31
C ARG A 561 36.76 10.97 -0.50
N VAL A 562 37.25 12.08 -1.03
CA VAL A 562 36.49 12.96 -1.93
C VAL A 562 36.21 12.23 -3.25
N ILE A 563 34.93 12.16 -3.62
CA ILE A 563 34.45 11.57 -4.87
C ILE A 563 34.05 12.68 -5.86
N PHE A 564 33.52 13.80 -5.37
CA PHE A 564 33.11 14.97 -6.16
C PHE A 564 33.84 16.22 -5.65
N PRO A 565 34.94 16.65 -6.30
CA PRO A 565 35.76 17.75 -5.80
C PRO A 565 35.05 19.11 -5.75
N GLU A 566 34.12 19.38 -6.65
CA GLU A 566 33.42 20.66 -6.77
C GLU A 566 32.57 20.98 -5.54
N GLY A 567 31.97 19.95 -4.94
CA GLY A 567 31.20 20.06 -3.69
C GLY A 567 31.94 19.51 -2.46
N LYS A 568 33.22 19.09 -2.62
CA LYS A 568 33.97 18.31 -1.61
C LYS A 568 33.18 17.11 -1.06
N LEU A 569 32.33 16.50 -1.88
CA LEU A 569 31.46 15.40 -1.44
C LEU A 569 32.27 14.11 -1.37
N THR A 570 32.16 13.44 -0.23
CA THR A 570 32.97 12.26 0.09
C THR A 570 32.23 10.95 -0.20
N LYS A 571 32.96 9.84 -0.18
CA LYS A 571 32.41 8.49 -0.29
C LYS A 571 31.43 8.21 0.85
N GLY A 572 31.72 8.69 2.05
CA GLY A 572 30.83 8.60 3.22
C GLY A 572 29.49 9.25 2.94
N LEU A 573 29.48 10.50 2.48
CA LEU A 573 28.25 11.22 2.15
C LEU A 573 27.43 10.53 1.04
N LEU A 574 28.10 9.97 0.03
CA LEU A 574 27.44 9.19 -1.02
C LEU A 574 26.80 7.91 -0.46
N ALA A 575 27.49 7.22 0.45
CA ALA A 575 26.96 6.03 1.10
C ALA A 575 25.78 6.36 2.02
N ASP A 576 25.88 7.43 2.81
CA ASP A 576 24.82 7.88 3.72
C ASP A 576 23.56 8.28 2.91
N TYR A 577 23.74 8.93 1.75
CA TYR A 577 22.64 9.20 0.82
C TYR A 577 21.96 7.91 0.34
N TYR A 578 22.73 6.95 -0.18
CA TYR A 578 22.17 5.70 -0.69
C TYR A 578 21.54 4.83 0.40
N GLU A 579 22.06 4.90 1.63
CA GLU A 579 21.46 4.22 2.79
C GLU A 579 20.10 4.83 3.10
N ALA A 580 20.00 6.16 3.11
CA ALA A 580 18.76 6.87 3.36
C ALA A 580 17.71 6.60 2.27
N VAL A 581 18.08 6.64 0.98
CA VAL A 581 17.11 6.46 -0.13
C VAL A 581 16.88 5.00 -0.53
N ALA A 582 17.57 4.03 0.09
CA ALA A 582 17.50 2.63 -0.32
C ALA A 582 16.05 2.12 -0.41
N GLU A 583 15.22 2.44 0.59
CA GLU A 583 13.83 1.95 0.64
C GLU A 583 12.94 2.50 -0.46
N VAL A 584 13.16 3.75 -0.90
CA VAL A 584 12.38 4.38 -1.97
C VAL A 584 12.96 4.09 -3.35
N MET A 585 14.25 3.71 -3.42
CA MET A 585 14.94 3.31 -4.65
C MET A 585 14.68 1.86 -5.04
N LEU A 586 14.68 0.93 -4.08
CA LEU A 586 14.56 -0.52 -4.34
C LEU A 586 13.27 -0.95 -5.04
N PRO A 587 12.09 -0.32 -4.86
CA PRO A 587 10.92 -0.64 -5.67
C PRO A 587 11.16 -0.52 -7.18
N TRP A 588 12.09 0.36 -7.60
CA TRP A 588 12.41 0.62 -9.00
C TRP A 588 13.64 -0.15 -9.48
N ALA A 589 14.69 -0.17 -8.66
CA ALA A 589 15.98 -0.79 -9.00
C ALA A 589 16.05 -2.28 -8.64
N GLY A 590 15.19 -2.73 -7.74
CA GLY A 590 15.21 -4.08 -7.17
C GLY A 590 14.73 -5.17 -8.13
N SER A 591 15.22 -6.39 -7.94
CA SER A 591 14.87 -7.58 -8.73
C SER A 591 14.97 -7.33 -10.24
N ARG A 592 16.01 -6.58 -10.63
CA ARG A 592 16.21 -6.15 -12.00
C ARG A 592 17.67 -6.26 -12.39
N PRO A 593 17.99 -6.75 -13.60
CA PRO A 593 19.36 -6.64 -14.09
C PRO A 593 19.81 -5.17 -14.11
N ILE A 594 20.92 -4.88 -13.47
CA ILE A 594 21.51 -3.55 -13.35
C ILE A 594 22.91 -3.52 -13.95
N SER A 595 23.30 -2.32 -14.37
CA SER A 595 24.65 -1.95 -14.73
C SER A 595 25.10 -0.79 -13.86
N LEU A 596 26.35 -0.86 -13.43
CA LEU A 596 26.93 0.05 -12.45
C LEU A 596 27.92 0.98 -13.15
N VAL A 597 27.85 2.29 -12.88
CA VAL A 597 28.93 3.22 -13.20
C VAL A 597 29.79 3.37 -11.97
N ARG A 598 31.01 2.81 -12.02
CA ARG A 598 31.94 2.80 -10.89
C ARG A 598 33.07 3.78 -11.11
N CYS A 599 33.33 4.60 -10.10
CA CYS A 599 34.43 5.56 -10.06
C CYS A 599 35.23 5.38 -8.76
N PRO A 600 36.03 4.31 -8.62
CA PRO A 600 36.69 3.99 -7.35
C PRO A 600 37.65 5.07 -6.84
N GLN A 601 38.19 5.93 -7.71
CA GLN A 601 39.10 7.02 -7.38
C GLN A 601 38.44 8.41 -7.41
N GLY A 602 37.11 8.48 -7.50
CA GLY A 602 36.36 9.72 -7.70
C GLY A 602 36.02 9.99 -9.17
N ARG A 603 35.06 10.90 -9.41
CA ARG A 603 34.50 11.15 -10.75
C ARG A 603 35.48 11.78 -11.74
N ASP A 604 36.52 12.47 -11.25
CA ASP A 604 37.53 13.13 -12.08
C ASP A 604 38.64 12.18 -12.57
N LYS A 605 38.54 10.91 -12.18
CA LYS A 605 39.42 9.83 -12.63
C LYS A 605 38.63 8.88 -13.53
N LYS A 606 39.25 7.75 -13.91
CA LYS A 606 38.59 6.76 -14.76
C LYS A 606 37.38 6.16 -14.04
N CYS A 607 36.20 6.39 -14.63
CA CYS A 607 34.98 5.64 -14.34
C CYS A 607 34.81 4.53 -15.38
N PHE A 608 34.20 3.42 -15.00
CA PHE A 608 33.90 2.32 -15.91
C PHE A 608 32.47 1.80 -15.71
N PHE A 609 31.91 1.25 -16.78
CA PHE A 609 30.57 0.66 -16.82
C PHE A 609 30.70 -0.86 -16.62
N GLN A 610 30.02 -1.40 -15.62
CA GLN A 610 30.08 -2.83 -15.29
C GLN A 610 28.70 -3.47 -15.35
N LYS A 611 28.57 -4.56 -16.11
CA LYS A 611 27.34 -5.35 -16.27
C LYS A 611 27.38 -6.67 -15.50
N HIS A 612 28.55 -7.30 -15.48
CA HIS A 612 28.78 -8.63 -14.94
C HIS A 612 29.60 -8.57 -13.67
N ASP A 613 29.40 -9.52 -12.76
CA ASP A 613 30.26 -9.65 -11.59
C ASP A 613 31.62 -10.22 -11.97
N ALA A 614 32.66 -9.64 -11.39
CA ALA A 614 34.02 -10.16 -11.45
C ALA A 614 34.38 -10.96 -10.17
N GLY A 615 33.38 -11.37 -9.39
CA GLY A 615 33.51 -12.10 -8.12
C GLY A 615 33.81 -11.21 -6.90
N SER A 616 33.48 -9.92 -6.95
CA SER A 616 33.98 -8.93 -5.97
C SER A 616 32.92 -8.36 -5.03
N PHE A 617 31.64 -8.63 -5.27
CA PHE A 617 30.53 -8.00 -4.52
C PHE A 617 29.96 -8.86 -3.38
N GLY A 618 30.40 -10.11 -3.21
CA GLY A 618 29.88 -11.01 -2.15
C GLY A 618 28.40 -11.37 -2.33
N GLU A 619 27.76 -11.91 -1.29
CA GLU A 619 26.39 -12.47 -1.38
C GLU A 619 25.27 -11.41 -1.38
N ALA A 620 25.57 -10.18 -0.94
CA ALA A 620 24.58 -9.11 -0.85
C ALA A 620 24.15 -8.56 -2.23
N VAL A 621 25.01 -8.72 -3.24
CA VAL A 621 24.71 -8.41 -4.65
C VAL A 621 24.49 -9.73 -5.37
N LYS A 622 23.33 -9.87 -6.00
CA LYS A 622 22.87 -11.13 -6.58
C LYS A 622 23.14 -11.18 -8.07
N HIS A 623 23.00 -12.39 -8.63
CA HIS A 623 23.28 -12.68 -10.02
C HIS A 623 22.13 -13.44 -10.66
N VAL A 624 21.80 -13.08 -11.89
CA VAL A 624 20.91 -13.84 -12.76
C VAL A 624 21.67 -14.22 -14.03
N ALA A 625 21.61 -15.49 -14.41
CA ALA A 625 22.21 -15.96 -15.66
C ALA A 625 21.32 -15.50 -16.82
N ILE A 626 21.89 -14.73 -17.76
CA ILE A 626 21.19 -14.28 -18.96
C ILE A 626 21.97 -14.75 -20.18
N ARG A 627 21.26 -15.44 -21.08
CA ARG A 627 21.82 -15.91 -22.34
C ARG A 627 22.03 -14.74 -23.30
N GLU A 628 23.25 -14.60 -23.80
CA GLU A 628 23.64 -13.62 -24.81
C GLU A 628 23.40 -14.15 -26.24
N LYS A 629 23.54 -13.26 -27.23
CA LYS A 629 23.20 -13.55 -28.65
C LYS A 629 24.05 -14.65 -29.28
N ASP A 630 25.28 -14.80 -28.82
CA ASP A 630 26.25 -15.83 -29.20
C ASP A 630 26.09 -17.13 -28.37
N GLY A 631 25.11 -17.18 -27.48
CA GLY A 631 24.61 -18.40 -26.86
C GLY A 631 25.24 -18.77 -25.52
N HIS A 632 26.23 -18.03 -25.02
CA HIS A 632 26.77 -18.19 -23.67
C HIS A 632 25.88 -17.48 -22.64
N GLU A 633 25.93 -17.93 -21.38
CA GLU A 633 25.23 -17.28 -20.26
C GLU A 633 26.20 -16.40 -19.49
N GLU A 634 25.80 -15.16 -19.23
CA GLU A 634 26.57 -14.21 -18.42
C GLU A 634 25.85 -13.90 -17.09
N PRO A 635 26.57 -13.77 -15.96
CA PRO A 635 25.99 -13.44 -14.68
C PRO A 635 25.75 -11.93 -14.57
N TYR A 636 24.51 -11.50 -14.83
CA TYR A 636 24.10 -10.11 -14.67
C TYR A 636 23.80 -9.78 -13.21
N LEU A 637 24.25 -8.60 -12.77
CA LEU A 637 24.04 -8.10 -11.41
C LEU A 637 22.58 -7.71 -11.15
N PHE A 638 22.08 -7.94 -9.95
CA PHE A 638 20.88 -7.29 -9.40
C PHE A 638 20.98 -7.12 -7.89
N VAL A 639 20.19 -6.21 -7.33
CA VAL A 639 20.12 -5.94 -5.88
C VAL A 639 18.67 -6.02 -5.41
N ASP A 640 18.42 -6.48 -4.18
CA ASP A 640 17.07 -6.49 -3.58
C ASP A 640 17.03 -5.85 -2.18
N THR A 641 18.20 -5.47 -1.66
CA THR A 641 18.35 -5.06 -0.26
C THR A 641 19.17 -3.78 -0.16
N PRO A 642 18.99 -2.99 0.92
CA PRO A 642 19.86 -1.85 1.22
C PRO A 642 21.33 -2.26 1.32
N ALA A 643 21.61 -3.44 1.88
CA ALA A 643 22.95 -4.01 1.93
C ALA A 643 23.57 -4.25 0.55
N GLY A 644 22.79 -4.74 -0.43
CA GLY A 644 23.26 -4.90 -1.80
C GLY A 644 23.62 -3.56 -2.45
N LEU A 645 22.77 -2.54 -2.29
CA LEU A 645 23.04 -1.19 -2.77
C LEU A 645 24.31 -0.60 -2.14
N LEU A 646 24.45 -0.66 -0.82
CA LEU A 646 25.63 -0.13 -0.14
C LEU A 646 26.89 -0.93 -0.44
N THR A 647 26.79 -2.23 -0.71
CA THR A 647 27.94 -3.02 -1.17
C THR A 647 28.43 -2.53 -2.53
N CYS A 648 27.51 -2.23 -3.46
CA CYS A 648 27.87 -1.60 -4.74
C CYS A 648 28.55 -0.23 -4.53
N VAL A 649 28.03 0.61 -3.63
CA VAL A 649 28.59 1.95 -3.33
C VAL A 649 29.96 1.85 -2.65
N GLN A 650 30.12 0.90 -1.71
CA GLN A 650 31.39 0.58 -1.08
C GLN A 650 32.47 0.24 -2.12
N MET A 651 32.08 -0.47 -3.16
CA MET A 651 32.90 -0.84 -4.31
C MET A 651 33.06 0.29 -5.35
N GLY A 652 32.61 1.50 -5.04
CA GLY A 652 32.83 2.71 -5.84
C GLY A 652 31.74 3.00 -6.86
N THR A 653 30.58 2.36 -6.77
CA THR A 653 29.43 2.69 -7.63
C THR A 653 28.88 4.07 -7.32
N ILE A 654 28.66 4.87 -8.36
CA ILE A 654 27.96 6.15 -8.29
C ILE A 654 26.58 6.04 -8.92
N GLU A 655 26.47 5.44 -10.11
CA GLU A 655 25.19 5.37 -10.85
C GLU A 655 24.69 3.93 -10.97
N PHE A 656 23.38 3.76 -10.87
CA PHE A 656 22.65 2.52 -11.06
C PHE A 656 21.73 2.66 -12.28
N HIS A 657 21.98 1.84 -13.29
CA HIS A 657 21.22 1.81 -14.54
C HIS A 657 20.57 0.45 -14.66
N GLY A 658 19.25 0.37 -14.75
CA GLY A 658 18.58 -0.93 -14.82
C GLY A 658 17.88 -1.15 -16.15
N TRP A 659 17.64 -2.43 -16.45
CA TRP A 659 16.94 -2.86 -17.66
C TRP A 659 15.50 -2.34 -17.71
N GLY A 660 14.82 -2.50 -18.85
CA GLY A 660 13.37 -2.30 -18.97
C GLY A 660 12.53 -3.55 -18.67
N ALA A 661 13.15 -4.62 -18.16
CA ALA A 661 12.51 -5.86 -17.70
C ALA A 661 13.09 -6.29 -16.34
N ARG A 662 12.37 -7.11 -15.57
CA ARG A 662 12.80 -7.65 -14.27
C ARG A 662 13.35 -9.07 -14.40
N ILE A 663 13.91 -9.63 -13.32
CA ILE A 663 14.56 -10.95 -13.33
C ILE A 663 13.58 -12.12 -13.47
N GLU A 664 12.30 -11.93 -13.15
CA GLU A 664 11.28 -12.98 -13.25
C GLU A 664 11.03 -13.38 -14.71
N ASP A 665 11.09 -12.40 -15.62
CA ASP A 665 11.04 -12.61 -17.07
C ASP A 665 11.79 -11.48 -17.77
N VAL A 666 13.08 -11.71 -18.05
CA VAL A 666 13.96 -10.72 -18.68
C VAL A 666 13.63 -10.43 -20.14
N GLU A 667 12.74 -11.22 -20.76
CA GLU A 667 12.36 -11.08 -22.16
C GLU A 667 11.12 -10.19 -22.37
N LYS A 668 10.37 -9.91 -21.29
CA LYS A 668 9.18 -9.06 -21.33
C LYS A 668 9.40 -7.73 -20.61
N ALA A 669 9.23 -6.64 -21.35
CA ALA A 669 9.45 -5.32 -20.77
C ALA A 669 8.31 -4.92 -19.83
N ASP A 670 8.66 -4.36 -18.67
CA ASP A 670 7.73 -3.80 -17.69
C ASP A 670 7.67 -2.26 -17.73
N ARG A 671 8.43 -1.65 -18.66
CA ARG A 671 8.44 -0.20 -18.88
C ARG A 671 8.95 0.19 -20.27
N LEU A 672 8.41 1.29 -20.79
CA LEU A 672 8.96 2.10 -21.86
C LEU A 672 9.65 3.33 -21.26
N VAL A 673 10.79 3.71 -21.84
CA VAL A 673 11.53 4.91 -21.47
C VAL A 673 11.89 5.68 -22.74
N PHE A 674 11.39 6.90 -22.87
CA PHE A 674 11.85 7.87 -23.84
C PHE A 674 12.78 8.86 -23.14
N ASP A 675 14.08 8.79 -23.43
CA ASP A 675 15.06 9.72 -22.88
C ASP A 675 15.22 10.92 -23.84
N LEU A 676 14.81 12.10 -23.36
CA LEU A 676 14.81 13.33 -24.13
C LEU A 676 16.12 14.08 -23.89
N ASP A 677 17.06 13.86 -24.79
CA ASP A 677 18.40 14.42 -24.72
C ASP A 677 18.51 15.67 -25.62
N PRO A 678 18.69 16.88 -25.05
CA PRO A 678 18.93 18.09 -25.84
C PRO A 678 20.36 18.17 -26.38
N ASP A 679 20.52 18.90 -27.49
CA ASP A 679 21.83 19.38 -27.95
C ASP A 679 22.42 20.46 -27.01
N GLU A 680 23.73 20.73 -27.10
CA GLU A 680 24.47 21.55 -26.12
C GLU A 680 24.07 23.04 -26.05
N GLY A 681 23.16 23.49 -26.92
CA GLY A 681 22.65 24.87 -26.95
C GLY A 681 21.15 25.05 -26.70
N LEU A 682 20.41 23.97 -26.37
CA LEU A 682 18.97 24.05 -26.09
C LEU A 682 18.69 24.30 -24.61
N ASP A 683 17.68 25.12 -24.32
CA ASP A 683 17.25 25.40 -22.94
C ASP A 683 16.52 24.18 -22.35
N PHE A 684 16.62 24.00 -21.03
CA PHE A 684 15.84 22.98 -20.33
C PHE A 684 14.33 23.16 -20.51
N LYS A 685 13.84 24.41 -20.63
CA LYS A 685 12.41 24.67 -20.90
C LYS A 685 11.96 24.11 -22.25
N ASP A 686 12.85 24.03 -23.25
CA ASP A 686 12.55 23.35 -24.52
C ASP A 686 12.38 21.84 -24.32
N VAL A 687 13.18 21.23 -23.45
CA VAL A 687 13.07 19.81 -23.07
C VAL A 687 11.78 19.54 -22.29
N VAL A 688 11.40 20.44 -21.38
CA VAL A 688 10.11 20.36 -20.66
C VAL A 688 8.96 20.40 -21.66
N SER A 689 8.96 21.37 -22.59
CA SER A 689 7.95 21.46 -23.64
C SER A 689 7.88 20.19 -24.50
N ALA A 690 9.03 19.63 -24.86
CA ALA A 690 9.10 18.35 -25.57
C ALA A 690 8.53 17.18 -24.76
N ALA A 691 8.81 17.11 -23.45
CA ALA A 691 8.28 16.07 -22.57
C ALA A 691 6.75 16.10 -22.50
N PHE A 692 6.15 17.30 -22.40
CA PHE A 692 4.70 17.45 -22.47
C PHE A 692 4.13 17.03 -23.82
N HIS A 693 4.80 17.35 -24.93
CA HIS A 693 4.34 16.91 -26.23
C HIS A 693 4.39 15.38 -26.36
N VAL A 694 5.49 14.74 -25.94
CA VAL A 694 5.61 13.27 -25.92
C VAL A 694 4.52 12.63 -25.05
N LYS A 695 4.24 13.21 -23.87
CA LYS A 695 3.15 12.79 -22.99
C LYS A 695 1.81 12.84 -23.69
N ASP A 696 1.47 13.95 -24.34
CA ASP A 696 0.16 14.14 -24.96
C ASP A 696 -0.07 13.18 -26.13
N VAL A 697 0.96 12.91 -26.93
CA VAL A 697 0.87 11.93 -28.04
C VAL A 697 0.74 10.50 -27.50
N LEU A 698 1.49 10.13 -26.46
CA LEU A 698 1.36 8.80 -25.83
C LEU A 698 -0.02 8.63 -25.16
N ALA A 699 -0.56 9.70 -24.56
CA ALA A 699 -1.90 9.68 -23.98
C ALA A 699 -3.00 9.44 -25.03
N GLN A 700 -2.86 10.00 -26.24
CA GLN A 700 -3.77 9.71 -27.37
C GLN A 700 -3.72 8.23 -27.80
N MET A 701 -2.60 7.56 -27.55
CA MET A 701 -2.44 6.12 -27.78
C MET A 701 -2.88 5.27 -26.58
N GLY A 702 -3.47 5.89 -25.55
CA GLY A 702 -3.96 5.19 -24.35
C GLY A 702 -2.88 4.89 -23.29
N LEU A 703 -1.68 5.48 -23.41
CA LEU A 703 -0.59 5.27 -22.46
C LEU A 703 -0.49 6.41 -21.45
N VAL A 704 -0.57 6.04 -20.16
CA VAL A 704 -0.23 6.91 -19.03
C VAL A 704 1.29 6.95 -18.88
N THR A 705 1.83 8.15 -18.67
CA THR A 705 3.27 8.38 -18.57
C THR A 705 3.65 9.22 -17.36
N PHE A 706 4.88 9.02 -16.89
CA PHE A 706 5.43 9.64 -15.69
C PHE A 706 6.78 10.30 -16.00
N PRO A 707 7.00 11.56 -15.60
CA PRO A 707 8.25 12.25 -15.84
C PRO A 707 9.25 12.02 -14.70
N MET A 708 10.53 12.05 -15.07
CA MET A 708 11.66 12.10 -14.15
C MET A 708 12.77 12.94 -14.76
N VAL A 709 13.37 13.84 -13.97
CA VAL A 709 14.63 14.46 -14.39
C VAL A 709 15.77 13.47 -14.24
N THR A 710 16.70 13.48 -15.20
CA THR A 710 17.78 12.50 -15.23
C THR A 710 18.93 12.84 -14.27
N GLY A 711 19.00 14.05 -13.72
CA GLY A 711 20.22 14.59 -13.10
C GLY A 711 21.32 14.91 -14.12
N GLY A 712 21.01 14.81 -15.42
CA GLY A 712 21.89 15.11 -16.54
C GLY A 712 21.45 16.39 -17.25
N LYS A 713 21.19 16.30 -18.56
CA LYS A 713 20.65 17.41 -19.36
C LYS A 713 19.16 17.20 -19.73
N GLY A 714 18.65 15.98 -19.59
CA GLY A 714 17.37 15.56 -20.15
C GLY A 714 16.32 15.13 -19.14
N VAL A 715 15.15 14.76 -19.69
CA VAL A 715 13.98 14.24 -18.97
C VAL A 715 13.67 12.84 -19.51
N HIS A 716 13.41 11.89 -18.61
CA HIS A 716 12.80 10.62 -18.98
C HIS A 716 11.28 10.76 -18.95
N VAL A 717 10.62 10.35 -20.03
CA VAL A 717 9.18 10.07 -20.07
C VAL A 717 8.99 8.57 -20.03
N ILE A 718 8.40 8.07 -18.96
CA ILE A 718 8.33 6.65 -18.64
C ILE A 718 6.88 6.17 -18.72
N ALA A 719 6.60 5.12 -19.49
CA ALA A 719 5.31 4.44 -19.48
C ALA A 719 5.49 3.06 -18.83
N PRO A 720 4.96 2.79 -17.63
CA PRO A 720 4.98 1.44 -17.07
C PRO A 720 4.13 0.52 -17.95
N LEU A 721 4.49 -0.75 -18.03
CA LEU A 721 3.77 -1.76 -18.82
C LEU A 721 3.51 -2.98 -17.96
N THR A 722 2.35 -3.61 -18.13
CA THR A 722 2.17 -5.00 -17.75
C THR A 722 3.11 -5.86 -18.60
N PRO A 723 3.96 -6.74 -18.02
CA PRO A 723 4.98 -7.51 -18.76
C PRO A 723 4.38 -8.58 -19.69
N ALA A 724 3.83 -8.15 -20.83
CA ALA A 724 3.19 -8.99 -21.83
C ALA A 724 3.89 -8.94 -23.20
N ALA A 725 4.52 -7.81 -23.53
CA ALA A 725 5.18 -7.60 -24.82
C ALA A 725 6.68 -7.95 -24.78
N GLU A 726 7.17 -8.64 -25.80
CA GLU A 726 8.58 -8.97 -25.95
C GLU A 726 9.39 -7.79 -26.52
N TRP A 727 10.70 -7.81 -26.29
CA TRP A 727 11.62 -6.75 -26.71
C TRP A 727 11.49 -6.28 -28.18
N PRO A 728 11.30 -7.15 -29.19
CA PRO A 728 11.12 -6.70 -30.57
C PRO A 728 9.89 -5.79 -30.76
N GLN A 729 8.77 -6.13 -30.10
CA GLN A 729 7.52 -5.36 -30.19
C GLN A 729 7.68 -4.00 -29.51
N VAL A 730 8.25 -4.00 -28.30
CA VAL A 730 8.51 -2.80 -27.50
C VAL A 730 9.46 -1.85 -28.22
N LYS A 731 10.53 -2.39 -28.82
CA LYS A 731 11.50 -1.63 -29.61
C LYS A 731 10.86 -1.02 -30.86
N ASP A 732 10.09 -1.81 -31.60
CA ASP A 732 9.45 -1.36 -32.84
C ASP A 732 8.44 -0.25 -32.56
N PHE A 733 7.61 -0.39 -31.53
CA PHE A 733 6.71 0.66 -31.06
C PHE A 733 7.48 1.96 -30.75
N ALA A 734 8.50 1.89 -29.89
CA ALA A 734 9.26 3.07 -29.47
C ALA A 734 10.00 3.73 -30.65
N HIS A 735 10.52 2.93 -31.57
CA HIS A 735 11.16 3.42 -32.79
C HIS A 735 10.17 4.15 -33.71
N ARG A 736 9.01 3.55 -34.01
CA ARG A 736 7.98 4.16 -34.86
C ARG A 736 7.44 5.43 -34.24
N PHE A 737 7.23 5.45 -32.93
CA PHE A 737 6.83 6.64 -32.19
C PHE A 737 7.84 7.78 -32.36
N ALA A 738 9.12 7.52 -32.08
CA ALA A 738 10.19 8.53 -32.20
C ALA A 738 10.33 9.03 -33.65
N MET A 739 10.22 8.13 -34.63
CA MET A 739 10.25 8.47 -36.05
C MET A 739 9.07 9.34 -36.48
N ALA A 740 7.85 9.00 -36.04
CA ALA A 740 6.64 9.76 -36.35
C ALA A 740 6.74 11.19 -35.80
N LEU A 741 7.20 11.36 -34.55
CA LEU A 741 7.37 12.68 -33.95
C LEU A 741 8.46 13.50 -34.65
N ALA A 742 9.58 12.86 -35.02
CA ALA A 742 10.64 13.50 -35.79
C ALA A 742 10.23 13.87 -37.23
N GLN A 743 9.27 13.16 -37.83
CA GLN A 743 8.71 13.50 -39.14
C GLN A 743 7.67 14.61 -39.06
N ALA A 744 6.84 14.62 -38.02
CA ALA A 744 5.84 15.65 -37.79
C ALA A 744 6.48 17.01 -37.47
N GLU A 745 7.56 17.03 -36.69
CA GLU A 745 8.25 18.25 -36.27
C GLU A 745 9.79 18.15 -36.43
N PRO A 746 10.29 18.09 -37.68
CA PRO A 746 11.70 17.84 -37.98
C PRO A 746 12.66 18.96 -37.55
N ALA A 747 12.12 20.15 -37.27
CA ALA A 747 12.86 21.28 -36.74
C ALA A 747 13.10 21.19 -35.22
N ARG A 748 12.28 20.42 -34.49
CA ARG A 748 12.38 20.27 -33.01
C ARG A 748 12.92 18.92 -32.60
N PHE A 749 12.52 17.84 -33.27
CA PHE A 749 12.87 16.47 -32.90
C PHE A 749 13.78 15.79 -33.91
N THR A 750 14.53 14.81 -33.42
CA THR A 750 15.31 13.89 -34.24
C THR A 750 15.30 12.50 -33.63
N ALA A 751 15.20 11.47 -34.47
CA ALA A 751 15.40 10.07 -34.10
C ALA A 751 16.75 9.54 -34.64
N ALA A 752 17.61 10.41 -35.17
CA ALA A 752 18.86 10.01 -35.79
C ALA A 752 19.96 9.67 -34.75
N LEU A 753 20.62 8.53 -34.94
CA LEU A 753 21.70 8.07 -34.06
C LEU A 753 22.98 8.93 -34.15
N ALA A 754 23.27 9.49 -35.31
CA ALA A 754 24.48 10.29 -35.51
C ALA A 754 24.37 11.64 -34.78
N LYS A 755 25.29 11.93 -33.84
CA LYS A 755 25.31 13.21 -33.10
C LYS A 755 25.34 14.44 -34.00
N ALA A 756 26.05 14.39 -35.14
CA ALA A 756 26.09 15.47 -36.12
C ALA A 756 24.72 15.83 -36.72
N LYS A 757 23.75 14.90 -36.69
CA LYS A 757 22.37 15.13 -37.14
C LYS A 757 21.46 15.60 -36.00
N ARG A 758 21.99 15.93 -34.82
CA ARG A 758 21.22 16.37 -33.65
C ARG A 758 21.32 17.86 -33.36
N THR A 759 22.17 18.59 -34.09
CA THR A 759 22.41 20.00 -33.86
C THR A 759 21.11 20.81 -33.81
N GLY A 760 20.91 21.55 -32.71
CA GLY A 760 19.74 22.40 -32.47
C GLY A 760 18.41 21.68 -32.28
N ARG A 761 18.41 20.36 -32.02
CA ARG A 761 17.20 19.53 -31.88
C ARG A 761 17.26 18.61 -30.67
N ILE A 762 16.10 18.14 -30.23
CA ILE A 762 15.95 17.17 -29.14
C ILE A 762 15.97 15.77 -29.73
N PHE A 763 16.90 14.95 -29.28
CA PHE A 763 16.95 13.55 -29.64
C PHE A 763 15.99 12.75 -28.76
N ILE A 764 15.03 12.08 -29.40
CA ILE A 764 14.13 11.15 -28.71
C ILE A 764 14.82 9.80 -28.67
N ASP A 765 15.56 9.54 -27.58
CA ASP A 765 16.29 8.29 -27.42
C ASP A 765 15.33 7.15 -27.07
N TYR A 766 14.89 6.45 -28.12
CA TYR A 766 14.09 5.23 -28.01
C TYR A 766 14.94 3.98 -27.76
N LEU A 767 16.29 4.06 -27.81
CA LEU A 767 17.17 2.88 -27.70
C LEU A 767 17.24 2.31 -26.30
N ARG A 768 16.62 2.96 -25.31
CA ARG A 768 16.42 2.41 -23.96
C ARG A 768 15.44 1.23 -23.95
N ASN A 769 14.66 1.07 -25.02
CA ASN A 769 13.58 0.09 -25.16
C ASN A 769 14.00 -1.15 -25.96
N GLN A 770 15.16 -1.72 -25.65
CA GLN A 770 15.63 -2.96 -26.28
C GLN A 770 16.34 -3.85 -25.27
N ARG A 771 16.38 -5.17 -25.56
CA ARG A 771 17.06 -6.15 -24.72
C ARG A 771 18.49 -5.73 -24.41
N GLY A 772 18.88 -5.76 -23.14
CA GLY A 772 20.23 -5.38 -22.70
C GLY A 772 20.46 -3.87 -22.52
N ALA A 773 19.54 -3.01 -22.96
CA ALA A 773 19.64 -1.58 -22.72
C ALA A 773 19.25 -1.25 -21.28
N THR A 774 19.86 -0.18 -20.77
CA THR A 774 19.60 0.31 -19.41
C THR A 774 19.29 1.80 -19.43
N ALA A 775 18.55 2.23 -18.42
CA ALA A 775 18.30 3.64 -18.15
C ALA A 775 18.57 3.91 -16.67
N VAL A 776 19.01 5.14 -16.36
CA VAL A 776 19.28 5.54 -14.97
C VAL A 776 18.05 5.35 -14.11
N MET A 777 18.23 4.79 -12.92
CA MET A 777 17.13 4.50 -12.01
C MET A 777 16.70 5.70 -11.18
N PRO A 778 15.41 5.78 -10.81
CA PRO A 778 14.93 6.72 -9.82
C PRO A 778 15.82 6.72 -8.57
N TYR A 779 16.14 7.91 -8.07
CA TYR A 779 17.00 8.18 -6.91
C TYR A 779 18.48 7.81 -7.10
N SER A 780 18.91 7.39 -8.30
CA SER A 780 20.32 7.19 -8.55
C SER A 780 21.06 8.53 -8.69
N ALA A 781 22.18 8.67 -7.97
CA ALA A 781 23.14 9.74 -8.17
C ALA A 781 23.82 9.64 -9.55
N ARG A 782 24.30 10.78 -10.06
CA ARG A 782 25.03 10.89 -11.33
C ARG A 782 26.49 11.25 -11.08
N SER A 783 27.39 10.73 -11.91
CA SER A 783 28.83 11.00 -11.92
C SER A 783 29.18 12.39 -12.52
N ARG A 784 28.39 13.40 -12.17
CA ARG A 784 28.48 14.79 -12.63
C ARG A 784 28.88 15.73 -11.49
N PRO A 785 29.34 16.96 -11.79
CA PRO A 785 29.65 17.95 -10.75
C PRO A 785 28.50 18.10 -9.75
N PHE A 786 28.83 18.17 -8.45
CA PHE A 786 27.87 18.25 -7.34
C PHE A 786 26.97 17.03 -7.09
N ALA A 787 27.18 15.90 -7.79
CA ALA A 787 26.43 14.66 -7.58
C ALA A 787 24.90 14.82 -7.70
N PRO A 788 24.38 15.30 -8.85
CA PRO A 788 22.94 15.42 -9.05
C PRO A 788 22.27 14.06 -9.06
N VAL A 789 20.96 14.03 -8.84
CA VAL A 789 20.16 12.82 -8.67
C VAL A 789 19.08 12.74 -9.74
N ALA A 790 18.82 11.53 -10.25
CA ALA A 790 17.65 11.27 -11.08
C ALA A 790 16.39 11.23 -10.19
N ALA A 791 15.47 12.18 -10.35
CA ALA A 791 14.37 12.40 -9.40
C ALA A 791 12.98 12.27 -10.06
N PRO A 792 12.09 11.40 -9.53
CA PRO A 792 10.68 11.36 -9.88
C PRO A 792 9.94 12.68 -9.68
N LEU A 793 9.04 13.00 -10.61
CA LEU A 793 8.27 14.25 -10.63
C LEU A 793 6.81 14.01 -10.99
N THR A 794 5.94 14.91 -10.55
CA THR A 794 4.64 15.09 -11.21
C THR A 794 4.80 15.90 -12.49
N TRP A 795 3.80 15.85 -13.37
CA TRP A 795 3.78 16.71 -14.56
C TRP A 795 3.71 18.20 -14.18
N GLU A 796 3.01 18.57 -13.09
CA GLU A 796 2.95 19.95 -12.63
C GLU A 796 4.30 20.45 -12.13
N GLU A 797 5.00 19.65 -11.32
CA GLU A 797 6.36 19.98 -10.87
C GLU A 797 7.33 20.15 -12.03
N LEU A 798 7.26 19.29 -13.06
CA LEU A 798 8.14 19.39 -14.22
C LEU A 798 7.95 20.73 -14.96
N ARG A 799 6.72 21.27 -15.01
CA ARG A 799 6.42 22.54 -15.69
C ARG A 799 7.19 23.70 -15.07
N ASP A 800 7.24 23.72 -13.75
CA ASP A 800 7.78 24.84 -12.98
C ASP A 800 9.28 24.67 -12.69
N LEU A 801 9.87 23.52 -13.02
CA LEU A 801 11.27 23.22 -12.77
C LEU A 801 12.21 23.95 -13.74
N ASP A 802 13.30 24.51 -13.22
CA ASP A 802 14.25 25.31 -14.00
C ASP A 802 15.53 24.56 -14.38
N SER A 803 15.77 23.37 -13.83
CA SER A 803 17.00 22.59 -14.12
C SER A 803 16.78 21.09 -14.07
N PRO A 804 17.41 20.31 -14.99
CA PRO A 804 17.40 18.85 -14.95
C PRO A 804 18.29 18.26 -13.82
N ALA A 805 19.05 19.11 -13.14
CA ALA A 805 19.97 18.76 -12.04
C ALA A 805 19.61 19.51 -10.74
N HIS A 806 18.32 19.74 -10.51
CA HIS A 806 17.81 20.49 -9.36
C HIS A 806 18.17 19.83 -8.01
N TRP A 807 18.07 18.50 -7.93
CA TRP A 807 18.41 17.75 -6.72
C TRP A 807 19.80 17.10 -6.82
N HIS A 808 20.48 17.02 -5.69
CA HIS A 808 21.73 16.31 -5.50
C HIS A 808 21.70 15.44 -4.24
N ILE A 809 22.77 14.66 -4.00
CA ILE A 809 22.82 13.72 -2.86
C ILE A 809 22.66 14.37 -1.48
N GLY A 810 22.82 15.70 -1.36
CA GLY A 810 22.57 16.45 -0.13
C GLY A 810 21.08 16.65 0.17
N ASN A 811 20.21 16.50 -0.83
CA ASN A 811 18.75 16.64 -0.70
C ASN A 811 18.06 15.33 -0.29
N GLY A 812 18.77 14.35 0.27
CA GLY A 812 18.21 13.02 0.58
C GLY A 812 16.93 13.07 1.42
N ALA A 813 16.89 13.90 2.47
CA ALA A 813 15.72 14.05 3.33
C ALA A 813 14.50 14.65 2.60
N GLU A 814 14.75 15.62 1.72
CA GLU A 814 13.70 16.22 0.88
C GLU A 814 13.15 15.20 -0.13
N LEU A 815 14.04 14.46 -0.79
CA LEU A 815 13.68 13.41 -1.75
C LEU A 815 12.86 12.30 -1.08
N LEU A 816 13.18 11.92 0.17
CA LEU A 816 12.40 10.97 0.96
C LEU A 816 11.00 11.49 1.28
N LYS A 817 10.89 12.74 1.74
CA LYS A 817 9.60 13.39 2.00
C LYS A 817 8.75 13.50 0.73
N ARG A 818 9.39 13.81 -0.41
CA ARG A 818 8.73 13.83 -1.72
C ARG A 818 8.22 12.45 -2.09
N ALA A 819 9.03 11.41 -1.95
CA ALA A 819 8.67 10.04 -2.28
C ALA A 819 7.50 9.47 -1.45
N SER A 820 7.29 9.98 -0.23
CA SER A 820 6.15 9.62 0.64
C SER A 820 4.94 10.55 0.49
N SER A 821 5.05 11.62 -0.30
CA SER A 821 3.94 12.56 -0.54
C SER A 821 2.80 11.92 -1.33
N LYS A 822 1.59 12.44 -1.16
CA LYS A 822 0.38 11.97 -1.88
C LYS A 822 0.55 12.05 -3.40
N ASP A 823 1.21 13.11 -3.88
CA ASP A 823 1.34 13.38 -5.31
C ASP A 823 2.30 12.41 -6.03
N LEU A 824 3.27 11.85 -5.30
CA LEU A 824 4.24 10.87 -5.84
C LEU A 824 4.00 9.44 -5.35
N PHE A 825 3.00 9.21 -4.48
CA PHE A 825 2.72 7.88 -3.92
C PHE A 825 2.39 6.83 -4.99
N HIS A 826 1.68 7.22 -6.05
CA HIS A 826 1.34 6.36 -7.21
C HIS A 826 2.27 6.57 -8.42
N TRP A 827 3.34 7.35 -8.27
CA TRP A 827 4.25 7.63 -9.38
C TRP A 827 4.77 6.32 -9.99
N GLY A 828 4.78 6.22 -11.32
CA GLY A 828 5.32 5.07 -12.05
C GLY A 828 4.44 3.82 -12.03
N ARG A 829 3.17 3.91 -11.61
CA ARG A 829 2.22 2.77 -11.57
C ARG A 829 1.04 3.02 -12.52
N ALA A 830 0.85 2.13 -13.50
CA ALA A 830 -0.36 2.04 -14.29
C ALA A 830 -0.52 0.63 -14.86
N ASP A 831 -1.75 0.11 -14.87
CA ASP A 831 -2.09 -1.16 -15.50
C ASP A 831 -2.42 -0.94 -16.98
N GLN A 832 -1.40 -1.01 -17.82
CA GLN A 832 -1.52 -0.78 -19.26
C GLN A 832 -0.63 -1.73 -20.06
N ILE A 833 -1.12 -2.13 -21.23
CA ILE A 833 -0.39 -2.96 -22.19
C ILE A 833 0.12 -2.09 -23.33
N LEU A 834 1.12 -2.59 -24.06
CA LEU A 834 1.56 -1.95 -25.29
C LEU A 834 0.39 -1.94 -26.30
N PRO A 835 0.01 -0.79 -26.88
CA PRO A 835 -1.09 -0.72 -27.85
C PRO A 835 -0.78 -1.52 -29.12
N ASP A 836 -1.79 -2.20 -29.67
CA ASP A 836 -1.73 -2.80 -31.00
C ASP A 836 -1.79 -1.67 -32.04
N LEU A 837 -0.65 -1.31 -32.63
CA LEU A 837 -0.54 -0.29 -33.69
C LEU A 837 -0.55 -0.88 -35.10
#